data_AF-A0A372J5B6-F1
#
_entry.id   AF-A0A372J5B6-F1
#
_cell.length_a   1.000
_cell.length_b   1.000
_cell.length_c   1.000
_cell.angle_alpha   90.00
_cell.angle_beta   90.00
_cell.angle_gamma   90.00
#
_symmetry.space_group_name_H-M   'P 1'
#
loop_
_entity.id
_entity.type
_entity.pdbx_description
1 polymer ?
#
loop_
_entity_poly.entity_id
_entity_poly.type
_entity_poly.pdbx_seq_one_letter_code
_entity_poly.pdbx_strand_id
1 'polypeptide(L)'
;MSLGLVLTLTGGVATIFVPSTAQAAVVEASLVATRPTSTWARPSPDPSGITYNPATNRLIISDGEVEEMQWYAGTNLFISRLDGVQDADFPGGTTVPWSYEPAGVGYRPSTGHLFVSDDDKDRIFQVQPGPDSRHGTPDDTITSFSTRGIGNNDPEDVAVDLEFTRDGNLLVIDGTNKEVWLYGPGPDGVFNGVPPAGDDTATHFDVERHGAMDPEGIAYHPARDTILVLDSQSKQVYEVDRQGNLLNVVKITAAKPRAAAGIAVAPASNGSGALNLYIVDRGVDNWNRPDENDGRFYEMAVAFPPLTATNAAPTVSAGPDAAVTLPDGASLSGSVTDDGLPAGSSVTAAWSMVSGPGTVTFADPASASTTATFSAAGSYVLRLTGSDGELSAQDDVAVEVSGGAPPPTNTPPTVSAGPDAAVTLPDGASLSGSVTDDGLPAGSSVTAAWSMVSGPGTVTFADPASASTTATFSAAGSYVLRLTGSDGELSAQDDVAVEVTSAEQPQSGVLDVPVRSGGDDAEQRRWSTSLASWDLQLGVDGTMVQTVGLRFSDVAVPPGARITNAYVQFQVDEAGTAAANFTVAGQAADDAPAFTTASQDISSRPLTGATVSWAAPSWPTINARTADQRTPDLAAVLQEIVDRPGWGSGNAVVIVINGEGTRTAKSFESGAARAPVLHLEWTTG
;
A
#
# COMPACT_ATOMS: atom_id res chain seq x y z
N MET A 1 54.63 48.57 2.35
CA MET A 1 55.30 47.51 3.13
C MET A 1 54.47 46.25 2.95
N SER A 2 54.97 45.29 2.18
CA SER A 2 54.27 44.04 1.90
C SER A 2 54.88 42.95 2.79
N LEU A 3 54.07 42.29 3.62
CA LEU A 3 54.49 41.08 4.32
C LEU A 3 54.18 39.88 3.42
N GLY A 4 55.23 39.30 2.84
CA GLY A 4 55.17 38.02 2.13
C GLY A 4 55.25 36.86 3.12
N LEU A 5 54.28 35.95 3.05
CA LEU A 5 54.33 34.63 3.67
C LEU A 5 55.11 33.70 2.72
N VAL A 6 56.28 33.21 3.16
CA VAL A 6 57.07 32.21 2.43
C VAL A 6 56.68 30.83 2.95
N LEU A 7 56.09 30.00 2.09
CA LEU A 7 55.95 28.56 2.31
C LEU A 7 56.93 27.84 1.36
N THR A 8 57.98 27.24 1.90
CA THR A 8 58.89 26.38 1.13
C THR A 8 58.32 24.97 1.02
N LEU A 9 57.96 24.56 -0.20
CA LEU A 9 57.75 23.16 -0.57
C LEU A 9 58.88 22.71 -1.49
N THR A 10 59.59 21.67 -1.07
CA THR A 10 60.63 20.98 -1.83
C THR A 10 60.02 20.12 -2.93
N GLY A 11 60.43 20.36 -4.17
CA GLY A 11 60.39 19.38 -5.26
C GLY A 11 59.28 19.56 -6.30
N GLY A 12 59.63 20.18 -7.43
CA GLY A 12 58.78 20.31 -8.62
C GLY A 12 58.61 21.78 -9.01
N VAL A 13 59.31 22.23 -10.05
CA VAL A 13 59.08 23.56 -10.63
C VAL A 13 57.74 23.51 -11.36
N ALA A 14 56.66 23.79 -10.64
CA ALA A 14 55.40 24.20 -11.24
C ALA A 14 55.55 25.69 -11.59
N THR A 15 55.73 25.99 -12.87
CA THR A 15 55.55 27.35 -13.38
C THR A 15 54.07 27.70 -13.19
N ILE A 16 53.74 28.34 -12.08
CA ILE A 16 52.42 28.94 -11.88
C ILE A 16 52.37 30.15 -12.81
N PHE A 17 51.74 29.99 -13.97
CA PHE A 17 51.22 31.14 -14.70
C PHE A 17 50.12 31.73 -13.83
N VAL A 18 50.42 32.82 -13.15
CA VAL A 18 49.38 33.69 -12.62
C VAL A 18 48.91 34.48 -13.85
N PRO A 19 47.73 34.21 -14.43
CA PRO A 19 47.22 35.09 -15.47
C PRO A 19 47.10 36.48 -14.85
N SER A 20 47.80 37.47 -15.43
CA SER A 20 47.51 38.85 -15.10
C SER A 20 46.07 39.09 -15.52
N THR A 21 45.19 39.41 -14.58
CA THR A 21 43.84 39.86 -14.90
C THR A 21 43.98 41.10 -15.78
N ALA A 22 43.71 40.94 -17.08
CA ALA A 22 43.65 42.07 -17.99
C ALA A 22 42.54 42.99 -17.47
N GLN A 23 42.90 44.22 -17.13
CA GLN A 23 41.91 45.22 -16.74
C GLN A 23 40.94 45.43 -17.91
N ALA A 24 39.64 45.48 -17.63
CA ALA A 24 38.60 45.73 -18.63
C ALA A 24 38.96 46.97 -19.47
N ALA A 25 38.85 46.86 -20.79
CA ALA A 25 39.24 47.96 -21.67
C ALA A 25 38.18 49.08 -21.63
N VAL A 26 38.65 50.33 -21.69
CA VAL A 26 37.80 51.52 -21.78
C VAL A 26 37.76 51.98 -23.23
N VAL A 27 36.57 52.12 -23.80
CA VAL A 27 36.32 52.44 -25.21
C VAL A 27 35.45 53.69 -25.29
N GLU A 28 35.71 54.55 -26.28
CA GLU A 28 34.86 55.72 -26.55
C GLU A 28 33.87 55.37 -27.68
N ALA A 29 32.57 55.53 -27.41
CA ALA A 29 31.55 55.44 -28.45
C ALA A 29 31.58 56.69 -29.34
N SER A 30 31.50 56.49 -30.65
CA SER A 30 31.40 57.58 -31.63
C SER A 30 29.94 57.92 -31.90
N LEU A 31 29.56 59.19 -31.72
CA LEU A 31 28.23 59.65 -32.09
C LEU A 31 28.05 59.60 -33.61
N VAL A 32 27.06 58.84 -34.08
CA VAL A 32 26.65 58.76 -35.49
C VAL A 32 25.59 59.82 -35.78
N ALA A 33 24.56 59.89 -34.95
CA ALA A 33 23.49 60.87 -35.10
C ALA A 33 22.76 61.14 -33.78
N THR A 34 22.21 62.36 -33.66
CA THR A 34 21.20 62.71 -32.66
C THR A 34 19.85 62.86 -33.36
N ARG A 35 18.82 62.18 -32.85
CA ARG A 35 17.49 62.10 -33.45
C ARG A 35 16.45 62.65 -32.46
N PRO A 36 15.91 63.86 -32.68
CA PRO A 36 14.96 64.47 -31.75
C PRO A 36 13.58 63.83 -31.89
N THR A 37 13.15 63.11 -30.85
CA THR A 37 11.80 62.53 -30.75
C THR A 37 10.75 63.61 -30.49
N SER A 38 11.19 64.74 -29.93
CA SER A 38 10.41 65.97 -29.76
C SER A 38 9.86 66.61 -31.04
N THR A 39 10.42 66.25 -32.21
CA THR A 39 10.00 66.79 -33.51
C THR A 39 8.99 65.93 -34.25
N TRP A 40 8.61 64.78 -33.68
CA TRP A 40 7.62 63.89 -34.27
C TRP A 40 6.23 64.50 -34.30
N ALA A 41 5.37 63.97 -35.18
CA ALA A 41 4.00 64.46 -35.31
C ALA A 41 3.20 64.27 -34.00
N ARG A 42 3.49 63.17 -33.30
CA ARG A 42 3.22 63.02 -31.87
C ARG A 42 4.56 63.00 -31.16
N PRO A 43 4.94 64.07 -30.44
CA PRO A 43 6.25 64.15 -29.81
C PRO A 43 6.35 63.13 -28.68
N SER A 44 7.54 62.54 -28.52
CA SER A 44 7.98 61.89 -27.29
C SER A 44 8.97 62.84 -26.62
N PRO A 45 8.49 63.68 -25.68
CA PRO A 45 9.31 64.65 -24.96
C PRO A 45 10.26 64.00 -23.96
N ASP A 46 9.94 62.81 -23.42
CA ASP A 46 10.71 62.16 -22.37
C ASP A 46 10.88 60.64 -22.61
N PRO A 47 11.63 60.25 -23.66
CA PRO A 47 11.77 58.84 -24.00
C PRO A 47 12.56 58.09 -22.92
N SER A 48 11.93 57.08 -22.31
CA SER A 48 12.43 56.30 -21.17
C SER A 48 13.02 54.96 -21.61
N GLY A 49 12.32 54.19 -22.45
CA GLY A 49 12.76 52.87 -22.93
C GLY A 49 12.98 52.83 -24.44
N ILE A 50 13.82 51.90 -24.92
CA ILE A 50 14.01 51.64 -26.35
C ILE A 50 14.39 50.18 -26.63
N THR A 51 13.76 49.59 -27.66
CA THR A 51 14.11 48.26 -28.15
C THR A 51 14.03 48.15 -29.67
N TYR A 52 14.61 47.09 -30.22
CA TYR A 52 14.64 46.82 -31.65
C TYR A 52 13.74 45.65 -32.01
N ASN A 53 12.82 45.89 -32.94
CA ASN A 53 12.01 44.86 -33.58
C ASN A 53 12.64 44.44 -34.92
N PRO A 54 13.31 43.27 -34.99
CA PRO A 54 13.93 42.79 -36.22
C PRO A 54 12.91 42.38 -37.30
N ALA A 55 11.68 42.04 -36.93
CA ALA A 55 10.66 41.60 -37.89
C ALA A 55 10.17 42.76 -38.78
N THR A 56 10.10 43.97 -38.21
CA THR A 56 9.67 45.20 -38.93
C THR A 56 10.83 46.14 -39.26
N ASN A 57 12.02 45.86 -38.75
CA ASN A 57 13.18 46.74 -38.79
C ASN A 57 12.83 48.14 -38.24
N ARG A 58 12.32 48.17 -37.01
CA ARG A 58 11.87 49.38 -36.31
C ARG A 58 12.39 49.42 -34.87
N LEU A 59 12.51 50.62 -34.35
CA LEU A 59 12.69 50.89 -32.93
C LEU A 59 11.31 51.08 -32.30
N ILE A 60 11.11 50.51 -31.12
CA ILE A 60 9.97 50.74 -30.25
C ILE A 60 10.49 51.53 -29.06
N ILE A 61 9.91 52.68 -28.77
CA ILE A 61 10.35 53.62 -27.74
C ILE A 61 9.20 53.87 -26.79
N SER A 62 9.38 53.71 -25.48
CA SER A 62 8.41 54.14 -24.48
C SER A 62 8.73 55.54 -23.98
N ASP A 63 7.73 56.20 -23.42
CA ASP A 63 7.84 57.51 -22.77
C ASP A 63 7.07 57.43 -21.45
N GLY A 64 7.81 57.54 -20.35
CA GLY A 64 7.31 57.31 -18.99
C GLY A 64 6.49 58.46 -18.41
N GLU A 65 6.69 59.68 -18.92
CA GLU A 65 6.12 60.91 -18.32
C GLU A 65 5.13 61.62 -19.25
N VAL A 66 4.87 61.10 -20.46
CA VAL A 66 4.14 61.84 -21.50
C VAL A 66 2.72 62.24 -21.10
N GLU A 67 2.01 61.45 -20.30
CA GLU A 67 0.65 61.78 -19.84
C GLU A 67 0.61 62.88 -18.76
N GLU A 68 1.76 63.25 -18.21
CA GLU A 68 1.90 64.37 -17.27
C GLU A 68 2.00 65.72 -18.01
N MET A 69 1.97 65.71 -19.35
CA MET A 69 2.33 66.86 -20.18
C MET A 69 1.16 67.46 -20.97
N GLN A 70 1.34 68.72 -21.39
CA GLN A 70 0.33 69.45 -22.18
C GLN A 70 0.19 68.94 -23.63
N TRP A 71 1.16 68.18 -24.14
CA TRP A 71 1.16 67.67 -25.52
C TRP A 71 0.82 66.19 -25.63
N TYR A 72 0.37 65.56 -24.54
CA TYR A 72 -0.09 64.18 -24.58
C TYR A 72 -1.21 64.03 -25.63
N ALA A 73 -0.95 63.17 -26.62
CA ALA A 73 -1.85 62.92 -27.74
C ALA A 73 -2.33 61.46 -27.79
N GLY A 74 -2.41 60.80 -26.63
CA GLY A 74 -2.88 59.41 -26.52
C GLY A 74 -1.85 58.37 -26.97
N THR A 75 -0.55 58.67 -26.84
CA THR A 75 0.54 57.78 -27.27
C THR A 75 1.71 57.93 -26.31
N ASN A 76 2.16 56.81 -25.76
CA ASN A 76 3.34 56.69 -24.90
C ASN A 76 4.19 55.45 -25.27
N LEU A 77 3.86 54.80 -26.39
CA LEU A 77 4.68 53.80 -27.07
C LEU A 77 4.82 54.22 -28.53
N PHE A 78 6.02 54.56 -28.98
CA PHE A 78 6.30 55.16 -30.27
C PHE A 78 7.09 54.20 -31.16
N ILE A 79 6.82 54.25 -32.47
CA ILE A 79 7.53 53.43 -33.46
C ILE A 79 8.34 54.33 -34.38
N SER A 80 9.63 54.02 -34.54
CA SER A 80 10.53 54.80 -35.39
C SER A 80 11.36 53.91 -36.31
N ARG A 81 11.73 54.45 -37.47
CA ARG A 81 12.79 53.87 -38.31
C ARG A 81 14.15 54.10 -37.64
N LEU A 82 15.15 53.31 -38.03
CA LEU A 82 16.53 53.45 -37.53
C LEU A 82 17.15 54.83 -37.79
N ASP A 83 16.65 55.58 -38.77
CA ASP A 83 17.10 56.95 -39.08
C ASP A 83 16.36 58.04 -38.27
N GLY A 84 15.49 57.66 -37.34
CA GLY A 84 14.77 58.54 -36.41
C GLY A 84 13.50 59.18 -36.95
N VAL A 85 13.03 58.77 -38.13
CA VAL A 85 11.72 59.18 -38.63
C VAL A 85 10.64 58.28 -38.05
N GLN A 86 9.65 58.88 -37.38
CA GLN A 86 8.47 58.20 -36.87
C GLN A 86 7.77 57.39 -37.97
N ASP A 87 7.33 56.18 -37.65
CA ASP A 87 6.69 55.30 -38.62
C ASP A 87 5.37 55.90 -39.10
N ALA A 88 5.17 55.92 -40.41
CA ALA A 88 4.02 56.57 -41.03
C ALA A 88 2.76 55.71 -40.99
N ASP A 89 2.91 54.37 -40.95
CA ASP A 89 1.81 53.41 -41.01
C ASP A 89 1.25 53.10 -39.61
N PHE A 90 2.12 53.11 -38.61
CA PHE A 90 1.76 53.01 -37.20
C PHE A 90 2.73 53.82 -36.34
N PRO A 91 2.43 55.11 -36.05
CA PRO A 91 3.35 55.99 -35.32
C PRO A 91 3.53 55.60 -33.85
N GLY A 92 2.62 54.79 -33.29
CA GLY A 92 2.65 54.39 -31.89
C GLY A 92 1.29 53.95 -31.33
N GLY A 93 1.34 53.29 -30.17
CA GLY A 93 0.20 52.85 -29.36
C GLY A 93 0.25 53.45 -27.95
N THR A 94 -0.49 52.87 -27.01
CA THR A 94 -0.49 53.32 -25.61
C THR A 94 -0.50 52.18 -24.60
N THR A 95 0.23 52.37 -23.50
CA THR A 95 0.25 51.49 -22.33
C THR A 95 -0.70 51.97 -21.22
N VAL A 96 -1.19 53.22 -21.29
CA VAL A 96 -1.99 53.90 -20.25
C VAL A 96 -3.12 53.07 -19.63
N PRO A 97 -3.83 52.17 -20.35
CA PRO A 97 -4.82 51.31 -19.71
C PRO A 97 -4.28 50.39 -18.61
N TRP A 98 -2.97 50.15 -18.54
CA TRP A 98 -2.33 49.22 -17.60
C TRP A 98 -0.98 49.71 -17.04
N SER A 99 -0.25 50.58 -17.74
CA SER A 99 0.97 51.24 -17.28
C SER A 99 0.99 52.73 -17.64
N TYR A 100 1.18 53.57 -16.63
CA TYR A 100 1.33 55.02 -16.77
C TYR A 100 2.79 55.35 -17.07
N GLU A 101 3.69 54.70 -16.33
CA GLU A 101 5.14 54.88 -16.43
C GLU A 101 5.83 53.64 -17.03
N PRO A 102 5.82 53.46 -18.37
CA PRO A 102 6.61 52.42 -19.03
C PRO A 102 8.11 52.82 -19.04
N ALA A 103 8.81 52.55 -17.94
CA ALA A 103 10.21 52.91 -17.73
C ALA A 103 11.15 52.33 -18.80
N GLY A 104 10.92 51.07 -19.19
CA GLY A 104 11.74 50.38 -20.17
C GLY A 104 10.99 49.38 -21.03
N VAL A 105 11.60 48.95 -22.14
CA VAL A 105 10.96 48.05 -23.11
C VAL A 105 11.93 47.02 -23.68
N GLY A 106 11.48 45.78 -23.79
CA GLY A 106 12.22 44.66 -24.38
C GLY A 106 11.37 43.88 -25.36
N TYR A 107 11.92 43.47 -26.51
CA TYR A 107 11.18 42.73 -27.55
C TYR A 107 11.71 41.31 -27.73
N ARG A 108 10.81 40.32 -27.72
CA ARG A 108 11.13 38.92 -28.03
C ARG A 108 10.73 38.58 -29.48
N PRO A 109 11.69 38.37 -30.39
CA PRO A 109 11.39 38.12 -31.81
C PRO A 109 10.64 36.81 -32.07
N SER A 110 10.86 35.76 -31.28
CA SER A 110 10.25 34.44 -31.52
C SER A 110 8.75 34.39 -31.30
N THR A 111 8.24 35.17 -30.34
CA THR A 111 6.81 35.21 -30.00
C THR A 111 6.15 36.54 -30.35
N GLY A 112 6.94 37.57 -30.61
CA GLY A 112 6.46 38.94 -30.78
C GLY A 112 6.05 39.63 -29.48
N HIS A 113 6.38 39.05 -28.31
CA HIS A 113 6.07 39.67 -27.02
C HIS A 113 6.88 40.96 -26.83
N LEU A 114 6.22 41.98 -26.32
CA LEU A 114 6.87 43.16 -25.75
C LEU A 114 6.81 43.05 -24.23
N PHE A 115 7.95 43.24 -23.58
CA PHE A 115 8.09 43.34 -22.13
C PHE A 115 8.23 44.81 -21.79
N VAL A 116 7.53 45.27 -20.76
CA VAL A 116 7.53 46.67 -20.33
C VAL A 116 7.75 46.72 -18.82
N SER A 117 8.83 47.36 -18.37
CA SER A 117 9.03 47.62 -16.95
C SER A 117 8.19 48.82 -16.50
N ASP A 118 7.75 48.77 -15.25
CA ASP A 118 7.02 49.83 -14.55
C ASP A 118 7.57 49.81 -13.11
N ASP A 119 8.48 50.74 -12.86
CA ASP A 119 9.24 50.95 -11.63
C ASP A 119 8.34 51.42 -10.49
N ASP A 120 7.37 52.29 -10.79
CA ASP A 120 6.34 52.74 -9.85
C ASP A 120 5.50 51.58 -9.26
N LYS A 121 5.30 50.52 -10.05
CA LYS A 121 4.53 49.33 -9.65
C LYS A 121 5.36 48.09 -9.34
N ASP A 122 6.69 48.21 -9.32
CA ASP A 122 7.63 47.10 -9.11
C ASP A 122 7.30 45.85 -9.96
N ARG A 123 7.16 46.00 -11.29
CA ARG A 123 6.72 44.89 -12.15
C ARG A 123 7.21 44.96 -13.59
N ILE A 124 7.14 43.79 -14.23
CA ILE A 124 7.28 43.64 -15.68
C ILE A 124 5.93 43.22 -16.27
N PHE A 125 5.42 44.00 -17.21
CA PHE A 125 4.28 43.65 -18.06
C PHE A 125 4.72 42.85 -19.28
N GLN A 126 3.86 41.94 -19.71
CA GLN A 126 4.03 41.14 -20.92
C GLN A 126 2.87 41.46 -21.85
N VAL A 127 3.19 41.94 -23.03
CA VAL A 127 2.24 42.39 -24.04
C VAL A 127 2.34 41.45 -25.23
N GLN A 128 1.36 40.56 -25.34
CA GLN A 128 1.18 39.74 -26.53
C GLN A 128 0.35 40.55 -27.54
N PRO A 129 0.89 40.87 -28.73
CA PRO A 129 0.16 41.64 -29.72
C PRO A 129 -1.07 40.87 -30.19
N GLY A 130 -2.17 41.60 -30.40
CA GLY A 130 -3.41 41.06 -30.93
C GLY A 130 -3.35 40.72 -32.43
N PRO A 131 -4.50 40.41 -33.06
CA PRO A 131 -4.58 40.08 -34.49
C PRO A 131 -3.97 41.11 -35.44
N ASP A 132 -3.86 42.38 -35.05
CA ASP A 132 -3.25 43.41 -35.90
C ASP A 132 -1.70 43.43 -35.87
N SER A 133 -1.10 42.61 -34.98
CA SER A 133 0.35 42.50 -34.78
C SER A 133 1.04 43.81 -34.37
N ARG A 134 0.29 44.75 -33.79
CA ARG A 134 0.79 46.02 -33.26
C ARG A 134 0.71 45.97 -31.73
N HIS A 135 1.58 46.72 -31.07
CA HIS A 135 1.59 46.84 -29.61
C HIS A 135 0.98 48.18 -29.18
N GLY A 136 0.38 48.18 -27.99
CA GLY A 136 -0.32 49.33 -27.44
C GLY A 136 -1.69 49.56 -28.08
N THR A 137 -2.33 48.51 -28.59
CA THR A 137 -3.67 48.54 -29.18
C THR A 137 -4.69 47.77 -28.32
N PRO A 138 -6.01 48.07 -28.42
CA PRO A 138 -7.02 47.46 -27.54
C PRO A 138 -7.19 45.93 -27.65
N ASP A 139 -6.63 45.30 -28.68
CA ASP A 139 -6.68 43.86 -28.92
C ASP A 139 -5.51 43.09 -28.28
N ASP A 140 -4.57 43.79 -27.66
CA ASP A 140 -3.43 43.19 -26.96
C ASP A 140 -3.87 42.41 -25.71
N THR A 141 -3.18 41.31 -25.46
CA THR A 141 -3.31 40.56 -24.20
C THR A 141 -2.18 40.94 -23.26
N ILE A 142 -2.55 41.41 -22.07
CA ILE A 142 -1.61 41.93 -21.07
C ILE A 142 -1.58 41.00 -19.85
N THR A 143 -0.39 40.56 -19.48
CA THR A 143 -0.11 39.88 -18.20
C THR A 143 1.08 40.56 -17.50
N SER A 144 1.39 40.20 -16.25
CA SER A 144 2.51 40.80 -15.52
C SER A 144 2.95 39.93 -14.35
N PHE A 145 4.20 40.09 -13.93
CA PHE A 145 4.70 39.55 -12.66
C PHE A 145 5.40 40.64 -11.84
N SER A 146 5.42 40.48 -10.51
CA SER A 146 6.07 41.45 -9.62
C SER A 146 7.55 41.12 -9.42
N THR A 147 8.39 42.15 -9.44
CA THR A 147 9.84 42.07 -9.16
C THR A 147 10.13 42.26 -7.66
N ARG A 148 9.25 42.98 -6.95
CA ARG A 148 9.38 43.34 -5.53
C ARG A 148 9.64 42.17 -4.61
N GLY A 149 9.01 41.02 -4.88
CA GLY A 149 9.02 39.85 -3.99
C GLY A 149 10.42 39.28 -3.71
N ILE A 150 11.39 39.61 -4.56
CA ILE A 150 12.79 39.15 -4.47
C ILE A 150 13.81 40.27 -4.28
N GLY A 151 13.35 41.51 -4.07
CA GLY A 151 14.23 42.63 -3.80
C GLY A 151 14.59 43.48 -5.02
N ASN A 152 14.05 43.18 -6.20
CA ASN A 152 14.10 44.11 -7.34
C ASN A 152 12.95 45.12 -7.20
N ASN A 153 13.29 46.30 -6.71
CA ASN A 153 12.37 47.31 -6.18
C ASN A 153 12.31 48.59 -7.02
N ASP A 154 13.01 48.57 -8.14
CA ASP A 154 13.19 49.73 -9.01
C ASP A 154 13.53 49.27 -10.44
N PRO A 155 12.66 48.46 -11.09
CA PRO A 155 12.95 47.91 -12.41
C PRO A 155 12.90 49.03 -13.48
N GLU A 156 14.07 49.56 -13.83
CA GLU A 156 14.22 50.67 -14.78
C GLU A 156 14.04 50.21 -16.23
N ASP A 157 14.71 49.14 -16.63
CA ASP A 157 14.66 48.65 -18.01
C ASP A 157 14.70 47.11 -18.11
N VAL A 158 14.20 46.59 -19.24
CA VAL A 158 14.07 45.16 -19.50
C VAL A 158 14.55 44.80 -20.91
N ALA A 159 15.44 43.82 -20.99
CA ALA A 159 15.89 43.22 -22.25
C ALA A 159 15.62 41.71 -22.29
N VAL A 160 15.62 41.16 -23.50
CA VAL A 160 15.49 39.72 -23.73
C VAL A 160 16.87 39.16 -24.09
N ASP A 161 17.27 38.05 -23.44
CA ASP A 161 18.45 37.27 -23.87
C ASP A 161 18.11 36.53 -25.16
N LEU A 162 18.75 36.92 -26.27
CA LEU A 162 18.42 36.44 -27.62
C LEU A 162 19.30 35.27 -28.09
N GLU A 163 20.07 34.63 -27.20
CA GLU A 163 20.81 33.43 -27.57
C GLU A 163 19.84 32.28 -27.91
N PHE A 164 20.09 31.54 -29.00
CA PHE A 164 19.16 30.55 -29.55
C PHE A 164 18.71 29.46 -28.57
N THR A 165 19.56 29.07 -27.61
CA THR A 165 19.23 28.08 -26.57
C THR A 165 18.52 28.67 -25.35
N ARG A 166 18.43 30.00 -25.26
CA ARG A 166 17.95 30.76 -24.10
C ARG A 166 16.95 31.86 -24.48
N ASP A 167 16.45 31.82 -25.72
CA ASP A 167 15.48 32.77 -26.29
C ASP A 167 14.22 32.78 -25.43
N GLY A 168 14.23 33.68 -24.45
CA GLY A 168 13.15 33.79 -23.49
C GLY A 168 13.52 34.22 -22.09
N ASN A 169 14.79 34.22 -21.68
CA ASN A 169 15.17 34.81 -20.38
C ASN A 169 15.07 36.34 -20.44
N LEU A 170 14.72 36.96 -19.32
CA LEU A 170 14.64 38.42 -19.19
C LEU A 170 15.82 38.93 -18.37
N LEU A 171 16.40 40.03 -18.83
CA LEU A 171 17.39 40.82 -18.13
C LEU A 171 16.68 42.08 -17.64
N VAL A 172 16.68 42.33 -16.34
CA VAL A 172 16.05 43.53 -15.76
C VAL A 172 17.09 44.26 -14.92
N ILE A 173 17.26 45.56 -15.14
CA ILE A 173 18.16 46.39 -14.34
C ILE A 173 17.36 47.07 -13.21
N ASP A 174 17.89 46.98 -11.98
CA ASP A 174 17.38 47.71 -10.82
C ASP A 174 18.22 48.98 -10.59
N GLY A 175 17.60 50.16 -10.68
CA GLY A 175 18.28 51.46 -10.60
C GLY A 175 18.79 51.79 -9.19
N THR A 176 17.98 51.52 -8.18
CA THR A 176 18.27 51.79 -6.77
C THR A 176 19.35 50.86 -6.23
N ASN A 177 19.20 49.55 -6.39
CA ASN A 177 20.10 48.54 -5.88
C ASN A 177 21.30 48.28 -6.79
N LYS A 178 21.23 48.71 -8.05
CA LYS A 178 22.34 48.60 -9.03
C LYS A 178 22.66 47.14 -9.32
N GLU A 179 21.61 46.37 -9.54
CA GLU A 179 21.69 44.93 -9.79
C GLU A 179 21.05 44.57 -11.11
N VAL A 180 21.71 43.71 -11.87
CA VAL A 180 21.10 43.05 -13.02
C VAL A 180 20.47 41.76 -12.56
N TRP A 181 19.17 41.62 -12.81
CA TRP A 181 18.38 40.43 -12.53
C TRP A 181 18.17 39.62 -13.81
N LEU A 182 18.43 38.32 -13.71
CA LEU A 182 18.23 37.33 -14.78
C LEU A 182 17.05 36.46 -14.39
N TYR A 183 15.93 36.66 -15.06
CA TYR A 183 14.72 35.87 -14.88
C TYR A 183 14.65 34.77 -15.95
N GLY A 184 14.52 33.52 -15.51
CA GLY A 184 14.22 32.39 -16.37
C GLY A 184 12.81 31.86 -16.07
N PRO A 185 12.00 31.55 -17.09
CA PRO A 185 10.66 31.04 -16.86
C PRO A 185 10.73 29.69 -16.15
N GLY A 186 9.75 29.42 -15.28
CA GLY A 186 9.65 28.14 -14.59
C GLY A 186 9.37 26.96 -15.52
N PRO A 187 9.21 25.74 -14.97
CA PRO A 187 8.82 24.54 -15.74
C PRO A 187 7.58 24.69 -16.63
N ASP A 188 6.67 25.62 -16.31
CA ASP A 188 5.49 25.90 -17.13
C ASP A 188 5.77 26.78 -18.38
N GLY A 189 6.96 27.39 -18.46
CA GLY A 189 7.39 28.25 -19.56
C GLY A 189 6.75 29.65 -19.58
N VAL A 190 6.09 30.07 -18.49
CA VAL A 190 5.33 31.32 -18.40
C VAL A 190 5.92 32.22 -17.30
N PHE A 191 6.22 33.48 -17.63
CA PHE A 191 6.60 34.45 -16.60
C PHE A 191 5.41 34.81 -15.72
N ASN A 192 5.37 34.25 -14.51
CA ASN A 192 4.27 34.42 -13.56
C ASN A 192 4.78 34.85 -12.17
N GLY A 193 6.08 35.05 -12.02
CA GLY A 193 6.78 35.45 -10.81
C GLY A 193 7.58 34.31 -10.19
N VAL A 194 8.51 34.65 -9.32
CA VAL A 194 9.29 33.69 -8.53
C VAL A 194 8.50 33.13 -7.34
N PRO A 195 8.87 31.96 -6.79
CA PRO A 195 8.23 31.41 -5.60
C PRO A 195 8.20 32.40 -4.42
N PRO A 196 7.07 32.52 -3.69
CA PRO A 196 5.87 31.69 -3.77
C PRO A 196 4.78 32.19 -4.76
N ALA A 197 5.02 33.28 -5.48
CA ALA A 197 4.01 33.88 -6.37
C ALA A 197 3.86 33.11 -7.68
N GLY A 198 4.93 32.46 -8.13
CA GLY A 198 4.98 31.62 -9.32
C GLY A 198 6.13 30.61 -9.25
N ASP A 199 6.58 30.12 -10.40
CA ASP A 199 7.65 29.12 -10.53
C ASP A 199 8.89 29.62 -11.29
N ASP A 200 8.95 30.93 -11.61
CA ASP A 200 10.11 31.54 -12.24
C ASP A 200 11.38 31.41 -11.37
N THR A 201 12.52 31.36 -12.05
CA THR A 201 13.84 31.42 -11.41
C THR A 201 14.43 32.81 -11.59
N ALA A 202 15.13 33.30 -10.57
CA ALA A 202 15.83 34.58 -10.64
C ALA A 202 17.21 34.46 -10.00
N THR A 203 18.21 35.00 -10.69
CA THR A 203 19.56 35.25 -10.16
C THR A 203 19.94 36.69 -10.42
N HIS A 204 20.92 37.23 -9.71
CA HIS A 204 21.33 38.61 -9.87
C HIS A 204 22.83 38.80 -9.66
N PHE A 205 23.35 39.92 -10.17
CA PHE A 205 24.69 40.39 -9.85
C PHE A 205 24.74 41.91 -9.74
N ASP A 206 25.63 42.38 -8.87
CA ASP A 206 25.89 43.79 -8.60
C ASP A 206 26.76 44.42 -9.71
N VAL A 207 26.35 45.61 -10.19
CA VAL A 207 27.09 46.45 -11.13
C VAL A 207 27.68 47.73 -10.49
N GLU A 208 27.29 48.10 -9.26
CA GLU A 208 27.96 49.12 -8.44
C GLU A 208 29.44 48.78 -8.27
N ARG A 209 29.78 47.50 -8.14
CA ARG A 209 31.18 47.02 -8.07
C ARG A 209 32.06 47.44 -9.26
N HIS A 210 31.46 47.79 -10.39
CA HIS A 210 32.15 48.27 -11.60
C HIS A 210 32.18 49.79 -11.72
N GLY A 211 31.48 50.49 -10.83
CA GLY A 211 31.36 51.95 -10.80
C GLY A 211 30.03 52.48 -11.34
N ALA A 212 29.02 51.63 -11.59
CA ALA A 212 27.66 52.09 -11.86
C ALA A 212 27.13 52.86 -10.65
N MET A 213 26.47 53.99 -10.91
CA MET A 213 25.94 54.88 -9.89
C MET A 213 24.43 55.08 -10.02
N ASP A 214 23.89 54.95 -11.23
CA ASP A 214 22.50 55.20 -11.61
C ASP A 214 22.17 54.46 -12.91
N PRO A 215 22.09 53.10 -12.87
CA PRO A 215 21.88 52.30 -14.05
C PRO A 215 20.40 52.30 -14.47
N GLU A 216 20.12 52.75 -15.69
CA GLU A 216 18.74 52.98 -16.16
C GLU A 216 18.41 52.28 -17.48
N GLY A 217 19.40 51.69 -18.14
CA GLY A 217 19.17 50.99 -19.40
C GLY A 217 19.85 49.64 -19.43
N ILE A 218 19.21 48.65 -20.05
CA ILE A 218 19.81 47.33 -20.24
C ILE A 218 19.56 46.80 -21.66
N ALA A 219 20.60 46.23 -22.27
CA ALA A 219 20.48 45.57 -23.56
C ALA A 219 21.30 44.30 -23.62
N TYR A 220 20.88 43.39 -24.50
CA TYR A 220 21.67 42.23 -24.88
C TYR A 220 22.37 42.48 -26.23
N HIS A 221 23.67 42.17 -26.33
CA HIS A 221 24.44 42.31 -27.57
C HIS A 221 24.57 40.96 -28.29
N PRO A 222 23.73 40.65 -29.29
CA PRO A 222 23.59 39.30 -29.83
C PRO A 222 24.83 38.77 -30.57
N ALA A 223 25.63 39.65 -31.18
CA ALA A 223 26.85 39.21 -31.87
C ALA A 223 28.05 39.01 -30.94
N ARG A 224 27.93 39.42 -29.67
CA ARG A 224 29.01 39.37 -28.68
C ARG A 224 28.66 38.48 -27.48
N ASP A 225 27.38 38.13 -27.33
CA ASP A 225 26.89 37.29 -26.24
C ASP A 225 27.12 37.95 -24.86
N THR A 226 26.87 39.26 -24.79
CA THR A 226 27.13 40.09 -23.60
C THR A 226 25.93 40.93 -23.20
N ILE A 227 25.94 41.37 -21.94
CA ILE A 227 24.95 42.28 -21.37
C ILE A 227 25.56 43.68 -21.35
N LEU A 228 24.79 44.68 -21.76
CA LEU A 228 25.13 46.09 -21.73
C LEU A 228 24.26 46.78 -20.69
N VAL A 229 24.88 47.41 -19.69
CA VAL A 229 24.20 48.20 -18.66
C VAL A 229 24.56 49.65 -18.83
N LEU A 230 23.59 50.47 -19.22
CA LEU A 230 23.74 51.91 -19.37
C LEU A 230 23.51 52.61 -18.04
N ASP A 231 24.48 53.42 -17.67
CA ASP A 231 24.49 54.22 -16.45
C ASP A 231 24.34 55.70 -16.78
N SER A 232 23.23 56.27 -16.32
CA SER A 232 22.86 57.67 -16.57
C SER A 232 23.85 58.60 -15.89
N GLN A 233 24.22 58.37 -14.63
CA GLN A 233 25.04 59.33 -13.89
C GLN A 233 26.50 59.38 -14.35
N SER A 234 27.14 58.23 -14.57
CA SER A 234 28.54 58.15 -15.01
C SER A 234 28.72 58.33 -16.53
N LYS A 235 27.63 58.30 -17.31
CA LYS A 235 27.62 58.40 -18.78
C LYS A 235 28.47 57.30 -19.42
N GLN A 236 28.30 56.08 -18.91
CA GLN A 236 29.02 54.88 -19.35
C GLN A 236 28.04 53.74 -19.60
N VAL A 237 28.43 52.82 -20.48
CA VAL A 237 27.80 51.51 -20.65
C VAL A 237 28.81 50.47 -20.21
N TYR A 238 28.44 49.65 -19.21
CA TYR A 238 29.24 48.53 -18.74
C TYR A 238 28.87 47.30 -19.57
N GLU A 239 29.83 46.77 -20.33
CA GLU A 239 29.69 45.49 -20.99
C GLU A 239 30.16 44.38 -20.04
N VAL A 240 29.26 43.47 -19.70
CA VAL A 240 29.51 42.37 -18.76
C VAL A 240 29.15 41.02 -19.36
N ASP A 241 29.75 39.96 -18.85
CA ASP A 241 29.28 38.58 -19.10
C ASP A 241 28.04 38.26 -18.23
N ARG A 242 27.49 37.05 -18.39
CA ARG A 242 26.28 36.62 -17.66
C ARG A 242 26.51 36.41 -16.15
N GLN A 243 27.75 36.27 -15.72
CA GLN A 243 28.14 36.23 -14.31
C GLN A 243 28.42 37.64 -13.75
N GLY A 244 28.24 38.65 -14.60
CA GLY A 244 28.44 40.05 -14.29
C GLY A 244 29.91 40.46 -14.25
N ASN A 245 30.85 39.67 -14.77
CA ASN A 245 32.25 40.09 -14.84
C ASN A 245 32.38 41.19 -15.90
N LEU A 246 33.14 42.23 -15.56
CA LEU A 246 33.35 43.36 -16.45
C LEU A 246 34.26 42.99 -17.63
N LEU A 247 33.74 43.15 -18.84
CA LEU A 247 34.45 42.89 -20.09
C LEU A 247 35.03 44.20 -20.65
N ASN A 248 34.17 45.21 -20.80
CA ASN A 248 34.56 46.53 -21.31
C ASN A 248 33.72 47.64 -20.65
N VAL A 249 34.24 48.87 -20.69
CA VAL A 249 33.50 50.09 -20.33
C VAL A 249 33.44 50.99 -21.54
N VAL A 250 32.23 51.31 -22.00
CA VAL A 250 31.99 52.17 -23.17
C VAL A 250 31.52 53.54 -22.69
N LYS A 251 32.29 54.58 -22.96
CA LYS A 251 31.91 55.95 -22.65
C LYS A 251 31.01 56.51 -23.75
N ILE A 252 29.89 57.11 -23.34
CA ILE A 252 28.92 57.74 -24.26
C ILE A 252 29.02 59.27 -24.28
N THR A 253 30.11 59.82 -23.74
CA THR A 253 30.31 61.26 -23.55
C THR A 253 30.28 62.08 -24.84
N ALA A 254 30.56 61.46 -25.99
CA ALA A 254 30.46 62.10 -27.30
C ALA A 254 29.03 62.59 -27.63
N ALA A 255 28.00 61.90 -27.12
CA ALA A 255 26.60 62.30 -27.28
C ALA A 255 26.21 63.48 -26.35
N LYS A 256 26.97 63.69 -25.27
CA LYS A 256 26.66 64.62 -24.16
C LYS A 256 25.24 64.40 -23.61
N PRO A 257 24.89 63.17 -23.20
CA PRO A 257 23.55 62.89 -22.71
C PRO A 257 23.27 63.68 -21.45
N ARG A 258 22.03 64.16 -21.29
CA ARG A 258 21.60 64.83 -20.06
C ARG A 258 21.09 63.81 -19.05
N ALA A 259 20.14 62.98 -19.43
CA ALA A 259 19.55 61.90 -18.65
C ALA A 259 19.34 60.71 -19.60
N ALA A 260 20.38 59.90 -19.75
CA ALA A 260 20.32 58.75 -20.65
C ALA A 260 19.59 57.62 -19.94
N ALA A 261 18.59 57.02 -20.58
CA ALA A 261 17.76 55.97 -19.99
C ALA A 261 17.93 54.65 -20.77
N GLY A 262 16.91 54.19 -21.49
CA GLY A 262 16.95 52.94 -22.24
C GLY A 262 18.03 52.85 -23.33
N ILE A 263 18.46 51.62 -23.61
CA ILE A 263 19.46 51.28 -24.63
C ILE A 263 19.00 50.08 -25.47
N ALA A 264 19.27 50.12 -26.78
CA ALA A 264 19.06 49.00 -27.69
C ALA A 264 20.28 48.77 -28.58
N VAL A 265 20.49 47.50 -28.95
CA VAL A 265 21.46 47.11 -30.00
C VAL A 265 20.68 46.84 -31.28
N ALA A 266 20.96 47.59 -32.34
CA ALA A 266 20.27 47.44 -33.62
C ALA A 266 21.21 47.66 -34.81
N PRO A 267 20.84 47.23 -36.03
CA PRO A 267 21.60 47.54 -37.23
C PRO A 267 21.77 49.05 -37.41
N ALA A 268 22.93 49.47 -37.89
CA ALA A 268 23.24 50.85 -38.19
C ALA A 268 22.27 51.44 -39.22
N SER A 269 21.86 52.69 -39.02
CA SER A 269 20.88 53.38 -39.86
C SER A 269 21.35 53.59 -41.31
N ASN A 270 22.65 53.45 -41.56
CA ASN A 270 23.28 53.58 -42.87
C ASN A 270 23.17 52.32 -43.75
N GLY A 271 22.55 51.24 -43.27
CA GLY A 271 22.36 49.99 -44.02
C GLY A 271 23.62 49.13 -44.17
N SER A 272 24.69 49.43 -43.43
CA SER A 272 25.94 48.65 -43.46
C SER A 272 25.81 47.25 -42.84
N GLY A 273 24.77 47.01 -42.04
CA GLY A 273 24.59 45.78 -41.26
C GLY A 273 25.48 45.70 -40.00
N ALA A 274 26.35 46.69 -39.76
CA ALA A 274 27.03 46.82 -38.47
C ALA A 274 26.00 47.06 -37.36
N LEU A 275 26.28 46.63 -36.13
CA LEU A 275 25.42 46.92 -34.98
C LEU A 275 25.89 48.21 -34.29
N ASN A 276 24.94 49.07 -33.97
CA ASN A 276 25.13 50.31 -33.21
C ASN A 276 24.30 50.28 -31.93
N LEU A 277 24.68 51.12 -30.97
CA LEU A 277 23.89 51.40 -29.79
C LEU A 277 22.89 52.51 -30.10
N TYR A 278 21.64 52.31 -29.71
CA TYR A 278 20.58 53.30 -29.77
C TYR A 278 20.19 53.64 -28.33
N ILE A 279 20.40 54.89 -27.92
CA ILE A 279 20.25 55.31 -26.51
C ILE A 279 19.28 56.47 -26.45
N VAL A 280 18.21 56.35 -25.67
CA VAL A 280 17.28 57.46 -25.43
C VAL A 280 17.83 58.41 -24.37
N ASP A 281 17.46 59.68 -24.49
CA ASP A 281 17.80 60.73 -23.53
C ASP A 281 16.56 61.58 -23.28
N ARG A 282 16.13 61.47 -22.02
CA ARG A 282 14.99 62.16 -21.41
C ARG A 282 15.09 63.67 -21.54
N GLY A 283 16.33 64.20 -21.49
CA GLY A 283 16.54 65.64 -21.57
C GLY A 283 16.24 66.34 -20.25
N VAL A 284 15.36 67.33 -20.27
CA VAL A 284 14.87 67.97 -19.04
C VAL A 284 13.70 67.15 -18.49
N ASP A 285 13.89 66.55 -17.32
CA ASP A 285 12.81 65.92 -16.54
C ASP A 285 11.54 66.79 -16.50
N ASN A 286 10.43 66.19 -16.93
CA ASN A 286 9.19 66.86 -17.22
C ASN A 286 8.30 67.01 -15.98
N TRP A 287 8.51 66.24 -14.91
CA TRP A 287 7.87 66.44 -13.60
C TRP A 287 8.01 67.88 -13.10
N ASN A 288 9.22 68.43 -13.26
CA ASN A 288 9.56 69.78 -12.83
C ASN A 288 9.31 70.85 -13.90
N ARG A 289 9.05 70.44 -15.14
CA ARG A 289 8.88 71.28 -16.33
C ARG A 289 7.92 70.62 -17.34
N PRO A 290 6.59 70.63 -17.09
CA PRO A 290 5.60 69.93 -17.93
C PRO A 290 5.42 70.55 -19.34
N ASP A 291 6.14 71.62 -19.64
CA ASP A 291 6.23 72.33 -20.93
C ASP A 291 7.59 72.16 -21.62
N GLU A 292 8.43 71.20 -21.21
CA GLU A 292 9.65 70.85 -21.95
C GLU A 292 9.37 69.76 -22.99
N ASN A 293 9.98 69.87 -24.17
CA ASN A 293 9.86 68.88 -25.25
C ASN A 293 11.22 68.77 -25.94
N ASP A 294 12.18 68.23 -25.22
CA ASP A 294 13.57 68.12 -25.68
C ASP A 294 14.06 66.67 -25.79
N GLY A 295 13.19 65.68 -25.63
CA GLY A 295 13.45 64.26 -25.85
C GLY A 295 14.14 63.94 -27.17
N ARG A 296 15.04 62.95 -27.12
CA ARG A 296 15.86 62.51 -28.25
C ARG A 296 16.38 61.10 -28.04
N PHE A 297 16.94 60.52 -29.10
CA PHE A 297 17.82 59.36 -28.98
C PHE A 297 19.09 59.54 -29.82
N TYR A 298 20.14 58.81 -29.45
CA TYR A 298 21.43 58.79 -30.11
C TYR A 298 21.63 57.47 -30.84
N GLU A 299 22.21 57.52 -32.03
CA GLU A 299 22.85 56.37 -32.65
C GLU A 299 24.36 56.48 -32.40
N MET A 300 24.96 55.47 -31.80
CA MET A 300 26.37 55.45 -31.45
C MET A 300 27.06 54.19 -31.98
N ALA A 301 28.18 54.40 -32.69
CA ALA A 301 29.03 53.32 -33.17
C ALA A 301 30.10 53.01 -32.13
N VAL A 302 30.30 51.72 -31.83
CA VAL A 302 31.29 51.27 -30.86
C VAL A 302 32.24 50.27 -31.52
N ALA A 303 33.54 50.57 -31.47
CA ALA A 303 34.57 49.64 -31.88
C ALA A 303 34.96 48.77 -30.68
N PHE A 304 34.11 47.78 -30.37
CA PHE A 304 34.35 46.92 -29.22
C PHE A 304 35.67 46.12 -29.37
N PRO A 305 36.49 46.05 -28.31
CA PRO A 305 37.62 45.12 -28.25
C PRO A 305 37.16 43.68 -28.45
N PRO A 306 38.01 42.82 -29.06
CA PRO A 306 37.77 41.39 -29.08
C PRO A 306 37.57 40.87 -27.65
N LEU A 307 36.52 40.08 -27.43
CA LEU A 307 36.35 39.37 -26.17
C LEU A 307 37.40 38.26 -26.13
N THR A 308 38.37 38.37 -25.22
CA THR A 308 39.20 37.22 -24.86
C THR A 308 38.37 36.40 -23.87
N ALA A 309 37.57 35.47 -24.38
CA ALA A 309 36.81 34.60 -23.51
C ALA A 309 37.78 33.77 -22.66
N THR A 310 37.59 33.80 -21.35
CA THR A 310 38.37 33.01 -20.41
C THR A 310 37.64 31.68 -20.26
N ASN A 311 38.33 30.56 -20.42
CA ASN A 311 37.73 29.24 -20.32
C ASN A 311 37.02 29.05 -18.96
N ALA A 312 35.76 28.64 -18.96
CA ALA A 312 35.02 28.23 -17.77
C ALA A 312 34.94 26.70 -17.67
N ALA A 313 34.85 26.16 -16.45
CA ALA A 313 34.65 24.72 -16.30
C ALA A 313 33.25 24.32 -16.80
N PRO A 314 33.07 23.09 -17.32
CA PRO A 314 31.76 22.60 -17.70
C PRO A 314 30.75 22.68 -16.57
N THR A 315 29.49 22.97 -16.88
CA THR A 315 28.37 22.82 -15.95
C THR A 315 27.90 21.37 -15.94
N VAL A 316 27.78 20.77 -14.75
CA VAL A 316 27.46 19.34 -14.57
C VAL A 316 26.27 19.19 -13.64
N SER A 317 25.31 18.35 -14.01
CA SER A 317 24.26 17.86 -13.11
C SER A 317 24.16 16.34 -13.20
N ALA A 318 24.21 15.66 -12.06
CA ALA A 318 24.08 14.20 -11.98
C ALA A 318 22.60 13.73 -12.09
N GLY A 319 21.65 14.67 -12.11
CA GLY A 319 20.21 14.40 -12.08
C GLY A 319 19.67 14.22 -10.65
N PRO A 320 18.36 13.98 -10.51
CA PRO A 320 17.75 13.75 -9.19
C PRO A 320 18.17 12.41 -8.57
N ASP A 321 18.09 12.32 -7.24
CA ASP A 321 18.29 11.07 -6.49
C ASP A 321 17.38 9.93 -6.99
N ALA A 322 17.87 8.70 -6.91
CA ALA A 322 17.19 7.52 -7.46
C ALA A 322 17.00 6.43 -6.40
N ALA A 323 15.98 5.59 -6.62
CA ALA A 323 15.76 4.36 -5.86
C ALA A 323 15.51 3.18 -6.81
N VAL A 324 16.11 2.03 -6.52
CA VAL A 324 15.97 0.82 -7.34
C VAL A 324 15.94 -0.44 -6.47
N THR A 325 15.35 -1.51 -6.97
CA THR A 325 15.31 -2.82 -6.32
C THR A 325 16.07 -3.83 -7.17
N LEU A 326 17.01 -4.58 -6.58
CA LEU A 326 17.72 -5.63 -7.32
C LEU A 326 16.74 -6.67 -7.90
N PRO A 327 16.98 -7.20 -9.11
CA PRO A 327 18.18 -7.04 -9.96
C PRO A 327 18.13 -5.85 -10.93
N ASP A 328 17.14 -4.97 -10.84
CA ASP A 328 17.01 -3.85 -11.77
C ASP A 328 18.15 -2.82 -11.60
N GLY A 329 18.46 -2.11 -12.68
CA GLY A 329 19.44 -1.03 -12.70
C GLY A 329 18.78 0.35 -12.53
N ALA A 330 19.52 1.31 -11.99
CA ALA A 330 19.09 2.70 -11.93
C ALA A 330 19.33 3.38 -13.28
N SER A 331 18.35 4.14 -13.76
CA SER A 331 18.52 5.04 -14.91
C SER A 331 19.05 6.38 -14.42
N LEU A 332 20.20 6.81 -14.93
CA LEU A 332 20.86 8.05 -14.58
C LEU A 332 20.70 9.03 -15.73
N SER A 333 20.06 10.18 -15.47
CA SER A 333 19.79 11.21 -16.47
C SER A 333 20.59 12.48 -16.19
N GLY A 334 21.92 12.36 -16.22
CA GLY A 334 22.82 13.49 -16.01
C GLY A 334 22.99 14.36 -17.26
N SER A 335 23.51 15.58 -17.07
CA SER A 335 23.86 16.53 -18.12
C SER A 335 25.25 17.12 -17.89
N VAL A 336 25.95 17.37 -19.00
CA VAL A 336 27.21 18.11 -19.03
C VAL A 336 27.12 19.12 -20.18
N THR A 337 27.28 20.39 -19.87
CA THR A 337 27.30 21.49 -20.85
C THR A 337 28.52 22.37 -20.62
N ASP A 338 28.97 23.05 -21.66
CA ASP A 338 30.23 23.79 -21.64
C ASP A 338 30.09 25.08 -22.46
N ASP A 339 30.98 26.04 -22.23
CA ASP A 339 31.01 27.31 -22.97
C ASP A 339 31.64 27.17 -24.38
N GLY A 340 32.11 25.96 -24.72
CA GLY A 340 32.74 25.66 -26.01
C GLY A 340 34.21 26.05 -26.06
N LEU A 341 34.80 26.39 -24.91
CA LEU A 341 36.20 26.68 -24.75
C LEU A 341 36.91 25.49 -24.05
N PRO A 342 38.23 25.33 -24.25
CA PRO A 342 39.01 25.95 -25.31
C PRO A 342 38.51 25.50 -26.70
N ALA A 343 38.39 26.44 -27.63
CA ALA A 343 37.78 26.17 -28.94
C ALA A 343 38.43 24.98 -29.67
N GLY A 344 37.60 24.00 -30.04
CA GLY A 344 38.04 22.74 -30.67
C GLY A 344 38.32 21.60 -29.70
N SER A 345 38.14 21.81 -28.39
CA SER A 345 38.03 20.73 -27.40
C SER A 345 36.72 19.96 -27.57
N SER A 346 36.68 18.75 -27.01
CA SER A 346 35.46 17.97 -26.89
C SER A 346 35.13 17.79 -25.43
N VAL A 347 33.92 18.17 -25.03
CA VAL A 347 33.42 17.96 -23.67
C VAL A 347 33.25 16.46 -23.42
N THR A 348 33.74 16.01 -22.27
CA THR A 348 33.66 14.62 -21.82
C THR A 348 32.76 14.51 -20.60
N ALA A 349 32.11 13.35 -20.46
CA ALA A 349 31.38 12.95 -19.27
C ALA A 349 32.00 11.66 -18.71
N ALA A 350 32.04 11.53 -17.39
CA ALA A 350 32.55 10.33 -16.73
C ALA A 350 31.78 10.04 -15.44
N TRP A 351 31.14 8.87 -15.39
CA TRP A 351 30.51 8.34 -14.19
C TRP A 351 31.48 7.52 -13.35
N SER A 352 31.42 7.72 -12.03
CA SER A 352 32.19 6.94 -11.05
C SER A 352 31.37 6.67 -9.78
N MET A 353 31.76 5.65 -9.03
CA MET A 353 31.21 5.39 -7.69
C MET A 353 32.08 6.09 -6.64
N VAL A 354 31.48 6.95 -5.83
CA VAL A 354 32.14 7.62 -4.69
C VAL A 354 32.12 6.72 -3.46
N SER A 355 30.96 6.15 -3.14
CA SER A 355 30.78 5.23 -2.02
C SER A 355 29.62 4.26 -2.24
N GLY A 356 29.69 3.08 -1.62
CA GLY A 356 28.59 2.11 -1.61
C GLY A 356 29.05 0.73 -1.09
N PRO A 357 28.10 -0.14 -0.69
CA PRO A 357 28.40 -1.45 -0.10
C PRO A 357 28.79 -2.53 -1.13
N GLY A 358 28.57 -2.31 -2.43
CA GLY A 358 28.85 -3.25 -3.50
C GLY A 358 29.53 -2.59 -4.71
N THR A 359 29.71 -3.36 -5.79
CA THR A 359 30.25 -2.86 -7.05
C THR A 359 29.14 -2.25 -7.90
N VAL A 360 29.43 -1.09 -8.52
CA VAL A 360 28.55 -0.45 -9.51
C VAL A 360 29.12 -0.66 -10.91
N THR A 361 28.28 -1.12 -11.84
CA THR A 361 28.63 -1.24 -13.27
C THR A 361 27.74 -0.33 -14.09
N PHE A 362 28.35 0.62 -14.80
CA PHE A 362 27.68 1.51 -15.73
C PHE A 362 27.63 0.88 -17.13
N ALA A 363 26.49 0.96 -17.81
CA ALA A 363 26.36 0.47 -19.19
C ALA A 363 27.28 1.21 -20.16
N ASP A 364 27.32 2.54 -20.03
CA ASP A 364 28.34 3.41 -20.62
C ASP A 364 28.74 4.47 -19.59
N PRO A 365 29.92 4.38 -18.97
CA PRO A 365 30.38 5.38 -18.01
C PRO A 365 30.75 6.72 -18.66
N ALA A 366 30.91 6.79 -19.99
CA ALA A 366 31.26 8.02 -20.71
C ALA A 366 30.04 8.82 -21.21
N SER A 367 28.83 8.26 -21.04
CA SER A 367 27.58 8.93 -21.40
C SER A 367 26.93 9.57 -20.17
N ALA A 368 26.58 10.85 -20.25
CA ALA A 368 25.89 11.57 -19.16
C ALA A 368 24.53 10.92 -18.83
N SER A 369 23.84 10.38 -19.83
CA SER A 369 22.64 9.55 -19.69
C SER A 369 23.00 8.07 -19.85
N THR A 370 22.86 7.28 -18.78
CA THR A 370 23.32 5.88 -18.74
C THR A 370 22.50 5.06 -17.74
N THR A 371 22.78 3.77 -17.65
CA THR A 371 22.22 2.91 -16.59
C THR A 371 23.32 2.37 -15.70
N ALA A 372 23.05 2.26 -14.40
CA ALA A 372 23.95 1.71 -13.39
C ALA A 372 23.33 0.46 -12.77
N THR A 373 24.12 -0.61 -12.63
CA THR A 373 23.72 -1.87 -11.98
C THR A 373 24.58 -2.11 -10.74
N PHE A 374 24.02 -2.79 -9.74
CA PHE A 374 24.59 -2.88 -8.39
C PHE A 374 24.72 -4.34 -7.97
N SER A 375 25.80 -4.69 -7.27
CA SER A 375 26.00 -6.07 -6.78
C SER A 375 25.39 -6.35 -5.41
N ALA A 376 25.00 -5.32 -4.67
CA ALA A 376 24.48 -5.44 -3.30
C ALA A 376 23.48 -4.33 -2.99
N ALA A 377 22.56 -4.61 -2.08
CA ALA A 377 21.64 -3.61 -1.54
C ALA A 377 22.36 -2.63 -0.59
N GLY A 378 21.84 -1.41 -0.51
CA GLY A 378 22.25 -0.33 0.39
C GLY A 378 22.31 1.02 -0.32
N SER A 379 22.87 2.03 0.36
CA SER A 379 22.99 3.39 -0.16
C SER A 379 24.31 3.57 -0.93
N TYR A 380 24.22 4.14 -2.12
CA TYR A 380 25.34 4.47 -3.00
C TYR A 380 25.37 5.98 -3.27
N VAL A 381 26.56 6.51 -3.48
CA VAL A 381 26.78 7.86 -4.02
C VAL A 381 27.56 7.71 -5.32
N LEU A 382 26.97 8.18 -6.41
CA LEU A 382 27.57 8.16 -7.75
C LEU A 382 27.90 9.59 -8.17
N ARG A 383 29.00 9.77 -8.89
CA ARG A 383 29.47 11.08 -9.35
C ARG A 383 29.51 11.13 -10.86
N LEU A 384 28.93 12.19 -11.42
CA LEU A 384 29.17 12.61 -12.79
C LEU A 384 30.26 13.68 -12.79
N THR A 385 31.27 13.51 -13.63
CA THR A 385 32.32 14.52 -13.86
C THR A 385 32.28 14.95 -15.32
N GLY A 386 32.30 16.26 -15.56
CA GLY A 386 32.41 16.87 -16.87
C GLY A 386 33.77 17.56 -17.04
N SER A 387 34.41 17.42 -18.20
CA SER A 387 35.65 18.14 -18.51
C SER A 387 35.74 18.55 -19.97
N ASP A 388 36.22 19.77 -20.20
CA ASP A 388 36.53 20.37 -21.51
C ASP A 388 38.00 20.10 -21.93
N GLY A 389 38.78 19.37 -21.13
CA GLY A 389 40.20 19.10 -21.33
C GLY A 389 41.17 20.07 -20.64
N GLU A 390 40.71 21.22 -20.14
CA GLU A 390 41.48 22.18 -19.35
C GLU A 390 40.95 22.32 -17.92
N LEU A 391 39.63 22.38 -17.76
CA LEU A 391 38.88 22.49 -16.52
C LEU A 391 37.89 21.32 -16.37
N SER A 392 37.38 21.15 -15.14
CA SER A 392 36.43 20.09 -14.82
C SER A 392 35.50 20.50 -13.69
N ALA A 393 34.25 20.05 -13.74
CA ALA A 393 33.30 20.11 -12.64
C ALA A 393 32.69 18.73 -12.38
N GLN A 394 32.00 18.60 -11.25
CA GLN A 394 31.39 17.35 -10.82
C GLN A 394 30.11 17.59 -10.03
N ASP A 395 29.20 16.62 -10.09
CA ASP A 395 27.99 16.57 -9.28
C ASP A 395 27.72 15.14 -8.80
N ASP A 396 27.08 14.99 -7.63
CA ASP A 396 26.84 13.70 -6.97
C ASP A 396 25.35 13.40 -6.88
N VAL A 397 24.97 12.13 -7.08
CA VAL A 397 23.60 11.63 -6.92
C VAL A 397 23.57 10.48 -5.92
N ALA A 398 22.57 10.48 -5.03
CA ALA A 398 22.34 9.37 -4.13
C ALA A 398 21.44 8.31 -4.79
N VAL A 399 21.82 7.04 -4.65
CA VAL A 399 21.01 5.91 -5.11
C VAL A 399 20.75 4.95 -3.97
N GLU A 400 19.47 4.77 -3.62
CA GLU A 400 19.03 3.77 -2.65
C GLU A 400 18.69 2.46 -3.35
N VAL A 401 19.51 1.43 -3.13
CA VAL A 401 19.32 0.10 -3.70
C VAL A 401 18.71 -0.81 -2.65
N SER A 402 17.44 -1.14 -2.80
CA SER A 402 16.79 -2.13 -1.94
C SER A 402 17.08 -3.55 -2.43
N GLY A 403 17.20 -4.48 -1.48
CA GLY A 403 17.29 -5.89 -1.83
C GLY A 403 15.96 -6.34 -2.41
N GLY A 404 15.99 -6.95 -3.60
CA GLY A 404 14.85 -7.73 -4.06
C GLY A 404 14.47 -8.75 -2.98
N ALA A 405 13.17 -8.97 -2.78
CA ALA A 405 12.70 -9.99 -1.86
C ALA A 405 13.47 -11.29 -2.16
N PRO A 406 14.04 -11.97 -1.15
CA PRO A 406 14.67 -13.26 -1.39
C PRO A 406 13.68 -14.13 -2.17
N PRO A 407 14.13 -14.89 -3.19
CA PRO A 407 13.24 -15.80 -3.89
C PRO A 407 12.48 -16.62 -2.84
N PRO A 408 11.16 -16.80 -2.99
CA PRO A 408 10.38 -17.52 -2.01
C PRO A 408 11.07 -18.86 -1.75
N THR A 409 11.41 -19.12 -0.49
CA THR A 409 11.93 -20.42 -0.09
C THR A 409 10.81 -21.42 -0.25
N ASN A 410 11.07 -22.55 -0.91
CA ASN A 410 10.10 -23.62 -1.06
C ASN A 410 9.48 -23.97 0.31
N THR A 411 8.16 -24.00 0.39
CA THR A 411 7.43 -24.44 1.59
C THR A 411 6.75 -25.78 1.32
N PRO A 412 6.68 -26.71 2.29
CA PRO A 412 6.00 -27.99 2.06
C PRO A 412 4.54 -27.78 1.64
N PRO A 413 3.96 -28.66 0.81
CA PRO A 413 2.56 -28.57 0.43
C PRO A 413 1.63 -28.44 1.64
N THR A 414 0.60 -27.61 1.54
CA THR A 414 -0.49 -27.59 2.51
C THR A 414 -1.42 -28.78 2.24
N VAL A 415 -1.58 -29.65 3.24
CA VAL A 415 -2.37 -30.88 3.16
C VAL A 415 -3.50 -30.82 4.16
N SER A 416 -4.71 -31.17 3.72
CA SER A 416 -5.82 -31.48 4.63
C SER A 416 -6.44 -32.82 4.23
N ALA A 417 -6.57 -33.73 5.18
CA ALA A 417 -7.22 -35.02 4.99
C ALA A 417 -8.76 -34.90 4.94
N GLY A 418 -9.30 -33.70 5.21
CA GLY A 418 -10.73 -33.46 5.36
C GLY A 418 -11.21 -33.74 6.79
N PRO A 419 -12.51 -33.54 7.08
CA PRO A 419 -13.07 -33.79 8.39
C PRO A 419 -13.14 -35.30 8.71
N ASP A 420 -13.13 -35.63 10.00
CA ASP A 420 -13.40 -36.99 10.49
C ASP A 420 -14.71 -37.54 9.92
N ALA A 421 -14.72 -38.84 9.61
CA ALA A 421 -15.85 -39.50 8.98
C ALA A 421 -16.40 -40.63 9.85
N ALA A 422 -17.69 -40.91 9.69
CA ALA A 422 -18.32 -42.10 10.25
C ALA A 422 -19.06 -42.85 9.13
N VAL A 423 -18.93 -44.17 9.11
CA VAL A 423 -19.59 -45.04 8.12
C VAL A 423 -20.04 -46.34 8.77
N THR A 424 -21.17 -46.88 8.31
CA THR A 424 -21.64 -48.20 8.75
C THR A 424 -21.41 -49.21 7.63
N LEU A 425 -20.81 -50.36 7.94
CA LEU A 425 -20.64 -51.44 6.96
C LEU A 425 -22.01 -51.87 6.39
N PRO A 426 -22.09 -52.19 5.07
CA PRO A 426 -20.99 -52.36 4.12
C PRO A 426 -20.58 -51.09 3.35
N ASP A 427 -21.06 -49.91 3.75
CA ASP A 427 -20.77 -48.67 3.02
C ASP A 427 -19.29 -48.26 3.17
N GLY A 428 -18.79 -47.51 2.18
CA GLY A 428 -17.45 -46.90 2.20
C GLY A 428 -17.48 -45.44 2.63
N ALA A 429 -16.37 -44.93 3.16
CA ALA A 429 -16.21 -43.52 3.50
C ALA A 429 -15.79 -42.71 2.26
N SER A 430 -16.36 -41.52 2.10
CA SER A 430 -15.89 -40.53 1.13
C SER A 430 -14.83 -39.65 1.78
N LEU A 431 -13.63 -39.62 1.21
CA LEU A 431 -12.50 -38.82 1.68
C LEU A 431 -12.33 -37.62 0.76
N SER A 432 -12.46 -36.42 1.32
CA SER A 432 -12.43 -35.16 0.58
C SER A 432 -11.20 -34.34 0.95
N GLY A 433 -10.03 -34.95 0.77
CA GLY A 433 -8.76 -34.29 1.06
C GLY A 433 -8.34 -33.27 0.01
N SER A 434 -7.44 -32.37 0.39
CA SER A 434 -6.82 -31.38 -0.49
C SER A 434 -5.30 -31.36 -0.30
N VAL A 435 -4.59 -31.15 -1.39
CA VAL A 435 -3.15 -30.87 -1.41
C VAL A 435 -2.94 -29.66 -2.31
N THR A 436 -2.39 -28.59 -1.74
CA THR A 436 -2.07 -27.35 -2.46
C THR A 436 -0.66 -26.93 -2.13
N ASP A 437 0.02 -26.30 -3.06
CA ASP A 437 1.44 -25.97 -2.95
C ASP A 437 1.70 -24.53 -3.38
N ASP A 438 2.83 -23.97 -2.99
CA ASP A 438 3.25 -22.62 -3.37
C ASP A 438 3.77 -22.53 -4.82
N GLY A 439 3.87 -23.68 -5.52
CA GLY A 439 4.33 -23.80 -6.89
C GLY A 439 5.85 -23.96 -6.99
N LEU A 440 6.52 -24.27 -5.87
CA LEU A 440 7.95 -24.51 -5.79
C LEU A 440 8.23 -26.00 -5.48
N PRO A 441 9.40 -26.54 -5.91
CA PRO A 441 10.30 -25.93 -6.88
C PRO A 441 9.63 -25.80 -8.26
N ALA A 442 9.86 -24.69 -8.94
CA ALA A 442 9.16 -24.37 -10.18
C ALA A 442 9.30 -25.49 -11.24
N GLY A 443 8.16 -25.98 -11.73
CA GLY A 443 8.10 -27.10 -12.69
C GLY A 443 7.95 -28.48 -12.05
N SER A 444 7.91 -28.58 -10.72
CA SER A 444 7.48 -29.78 -10.02
C SER A 444 5.99 -30.03 -10.18
N SER A 445 5.57 -31.27 -9.97
CA SER A 445 4.16 -31.65 -9.89
C SER A 445 3.84 -32.10 -8.48
N VAL A 446 2.81 -31.53 -7.87
CA VAL A 446 2.34 -31.91 -6.55
C VAL A 446 1.66 -33.27 -6.61
N THR A 447 2.01 -34.15 -5.68
CA THR A 447 1.45 -35.50 -5.56
C THR A 447 0.63 -35.64 -4.28
N ALA A 448 -0.36 -36.52 -4.31
CA ALA A 448 -1.18 -36.90 -3.17
C ALA A 448 -1.07 -38.42 -2.96
N ALA A 449 -1.04 -38.87 -1.71
CA ALA A 449 -1.00 -40.30 -1.37
C ALA A 449 -1.76 -40.60 -0.08
N TRP A 450 -2.77 -41.45 -0.19
CA TRP A 450 -3.53 -41.99 0.94
C TRP A 450 -2.90 -43.27 1.47
N SER A 451 -2.84 -43.40 2.79
CA SER A 451 -2.40 -44.61 3.49
C SER A 451 -3.21 -44.85 4.76
N MET A 452 -3.24 -46.09 5.24
CA MET A 452 -3.78 -46.42 6.55
C MET A 452 -2.65 -46.35 7.58
N VAL A 453 -2.83 -45.52 8.62
CA VAL A 453 -1.90 -45.41 9.75
C VAL A 453 -2.21 -46.49 10.78
N SER A 454 -3.48 -46.67 11.14
CA SER A 454 -3.94 -47.68 12.09
C SER A 454 -5.40 -48.07 11.85
N GLY A 455 -5.78 -49.28 12.25
CA GLY A 455 -7.16 -49.75 12.23
C GLY A 455 -7.25 -51.27 12.42
N PRO A 456 -8.43 -51.81 12.80
CA PRO A 456 -8.63 -53.24 13.09
C PRO A 456 -8.76 -54.12 11.84
N GLY A 457 -8.89 -53.55 10.65
CA GLY A 457 -9.08 -54.27 9.39
C GLY A 457 -8.28 -53.67 8.23
N THR A 458 -8.51 -54.17 7.02
CA THR A 458 -7.88 -53.64 5.80
C THR A 458 -8.69 -52.48 5.24
N VAL A 459 -8.00 -51.42 4.81
CA VAL A 459 -8.59 -50.28 4.09
C VAL A 459 -8.23 -50.38 2.62
N THR A 460 -9.22 -50.29 1.73
CA THR A 460 -9.01 -50.23 0.28
C THR A 460 -9.48 -48.89 -0.25
N PHE A 461 -8.56 -48.11 -0.82
CA PHE A 461 -8.85 -46.84 -1.47
C PHE A 461 -9.18 -47.07 -2.96
N ALA A 462 -10.18 -46.37 -3.49
CA ALA A 462 -10.53 -46.46 -4.91
C ALA A 462 -9.41 -45.92 -5.81
N ASP A 463 -8.84 -44.77 -5.43
CA ASP A 463 -7.60 -44.24 -5.99
C ASP A 463 -6.77 -43.64 -4.83
N PRO A 464 -5.69 -44.31 -4.39
CA PRO A 464 -4.84 -43.79 -3.32
C PRO A 464 -4.01 -42.58 -3.73
N ALA A 465 -3.88 -42.27 -5.02
CA ALA A 465 -3.10 -41.12 -5.51
C ALA A 465 -3.94 -39.84 -5.70
N SER A 466 -5.27 -39.93 -5.54
CA SER A 466 -6.18 -38.79 -5.61
C SER A 466 -6.51 -38.26 -4.22
N ALA A 467 -6.34 -36.96 -3.99
CA ALA A 467 -6.68 -36.32 -2.72
C ALA A 467 -8.17 -36.50 -2.34
N SER A 468 -9.05 -36.49 -3.35
CA SER A 468 -10.47 -36.86 -3.20
C SER A 468 -10.69 -38.29 -3.69
N THR A 469 -11.09 -39.20 -2.79
CA THR A 469 -11.22 -40.63 -3.08
C THR A 469 -12.26 -41.28 -2.17
N THR A 470 -12.51 -42.58 -2.32
CA THR A 470 -13.32 -43.36 -1.38
C THR A 470 -12.50 -44.47 -0.74
N ALA A 471 -12.81 -44.81 0.51
CA ALA A 471 -12.18 -45.87 1.27
C ALA A 471 -13.22 -46.90 1.74
N THR A 472 -12.92 -48.18 1.60
CA THR A 472 -13.75 -49.30 2.08
C THR A 472 -13.01 -50.09 3.15
N PHE A 473 -13.76 -50.69 4.08
CA PHE A 473 -13.23 -51.27 5.31
C PHE A 473 -13.68 -52.73 5.46
N SER A 474 -12.79 -53.61 5.93
CA SER A 474 -13.13 -55.03 6.14
C SER A 474 -13.74 -55.35 7.51
N ALA A 475 -13.68 -54.43 8.46
CA ALA A 475 -14.13 -54.63 9.84
C ALA A 475 -14.57 -53.31 10.49
N ALA A 476 -15.51 -53.39 11.43
CA ALA A 476 -15.88 -52.26 12.27
C ALA A 476 -14.77 -51.91 13.27
N GLY A 477 -14.71 -50.63 13.65
CA GLY A 477 -13.81 -50.02 14.62
C GLY A 477 -13.25 -48.68 14.15
N SER A 478 -12.32 -48.12 14.91
CA SER A 478 -11.70 -46.83 14.60
C SER A 478 -10.47 -46.99 13.71
N TYR A 479 -10.42 -46.23 12.63
CA TYR A 479 -9.31 -46.16 11.69
C TYR A 479 -8.71 -44.75 11.69
N VAL A 480 -7.41 -44.66 11.44
CA VAL A 480 -6.71 -43.40 11.13
C VAL A 480 -6.12 -43.53 9.74
N LEU A 481 -6.54 -42.65 8.84
CA LEU A 481 -6.06 -42.58 7.46
C LEU A 481 -5.24 -41.31 7.29
N ARG A 482 -4.16 -41.38 6.52
CA ARG A 482 -3.25 -40.26 6.28
C ARG A 482 -3.25 -39.87 4.82
N LEU A 483 -3.45 -38.59 4.54
CA LEU A 483 -3.11 -37.98 3.27
C LEU A 483 -1.72 -37.37 3.37
N THR A 484 -0.84 -37.71 2.43
CA THR A 484 0.49 -37.11 2.28
C THR A 484 0.54 -36.33 0.98
N GLY A 485 1.00 -35.09 1.03
CA GLY A 485 1.28 -34.23 -0.12
C GLY A 485 2.78 -34.03 -0.28
N SER A 486 3.29 -34.10 -1.52
CA SER A 486 4.71 -33.85 -1.82
C SER A 486 4.88 -33.10 -3.14
N ASP A 487 5.74 -32.10 -3.13
CA ASP A 487 6.20 -31.33 -4.30
C ASP A 487 7.46 -31.95 -4.95
N GLY A 488 7.95 -33.08 -4.42
CA GLY A 488 9.18 -33.75 -4.85
C GLY A 488 10.44 -33.40 -4.04
N GLU A 489 10.43 -32.34 -3.24
CA GLU A 489 11.50 -31.92 -2.34
C GLU A 489 11.07 -31.95 -0.87
N LEU A 490 9.89 -31.40 -0.57
CA LEU A 490 9.26 -31.31 0.74
C LEU A 490 7.92 -32.06 0.76
N SER A 491 7.52 -32.49 1.95
CA SER A 491 6.26 -33.20 2.14
C SER A 491 5.56 -32.77 3.42
N ALA A 492 4.24 -32.72 3.38
CA ALA A 492 3.40 -32.60 4.56
C ALA A 492 2.36 -33.72 4.58
N GLN A 493 1.73 -33.89 5.74
CA GLN A 493 0.73 -34.93 5.95
C GLN A 493 -0.35 -34.43 6.89
N ASP A 494 -1.55 -34.96 6.72
CA ASP A 494 -2.68 -34.76 7.64
C ASP A 494 -3.41 -36.10 7.84
N ASP A 495 -3.96 -36.28 9.04
CA ASP A 495 -4.63 -37.52 9.45
C ASP A 495 -6.13 -37.28 9.64
N VAL A 496 -6.95 -38.24 9.24
CA VAL A 496 -8.40 -38.24 9.45
C VAL A 496 -8.81 -39.50 10.21
N ALA A 497 -9.64 -39.34 11.23
CA ALA A 497 -10.25 -40.46 11.94
C ALA A 497 -11.50 -40.91 11.19
N VAL A 498 -11.62 -42.23 10.98
CA VAL A 498 -12.82 -42.84 10.43
C VAL A 498 -13.39 -43.86 11.42
N GLU A 499 -14.57 -43.57 11.95
CA GLU A 499 -15.31 -44.49 12.80
C GLU A 499 -16.19 -45.40 11.94
N VAL A 500 -15.85 -46.69 11.89
CA VAL A 500 -16.59 -47.68 11.11
C VAL A 500 -17.46 -48.48 12.07
N THR A 501 -18.77 -48.37 11.98
CA THR A 501 -19.70 -49.16 12.79
C THR A 501 -20.25 -50.34 11.99
N SER A 502 -20.65 -51.40 12.68
CA SER A 502 -21.50 -52.44 12.08
C SER A 502 -22.97 -52.09 12.34
N ALA A 503 -23.89 -52.45 11.46
CA ALA A 503 -25.32 -52.40 11.78
C ALA A 503 -25.61 -53.23 13.05
N GLU A 504 -26.41 -52.68 13.97
CA GLU A 504 -26.73 -53.28 15.28
C GLU A 504 -27.48 -54.61 15.08
N GLN A 505 -26.99 -55.69 15.71
CA GLN A 505 -27.67 -56.99 15.71
C GLN A 505 -28.60 -57.11 16.93
N PRO A 506 -29.81 -57.70 16.79
CA PRO A 506 -30.69 -57.98 17.92
C PRO A 506 -29.97 -58.81 18.98
N GLN A 507 -29.90 -58.33 20.23
CA GLN A 507 -29.31 -59.09 21.33
C GLN A 507 -30.35 -60.03 21.92
N SER A 508 -29.93 -61.18 22.43
CA SER A 508 -30.80 -62.05 23.22
C SER A 508 -30.08 -62.50 24.49
N GLY A 509 -30.84 -62.80 25.53
CA GLY A 509 -30.31 -63.22 26.82
C GLY A 509 -31.19 -64.25 27.51
N VAL A 510 -30.56 -65.09 28.34
CA VAL A 510 -31.19 -66.08 29.21
C VAL A 510 -30.66 -65.86 30.62
N LEU A 511 -31.52 -65.69 31.61
CA LEU A 511 -31.14 -65.51 33.01
C LEU A 511 -31.83 -66.54 33.92
N ASP A 512 -31.07 -67.07 34.86
CA ASP A 512 -31.57 -67.82 36.02
C ASP A 512 -31.26 -67.00 37.28
N VAL A 513 -32.29 -66.39 37.86
CA VAL A 513 -32.18 -65.49 39.01
C VAL A 513 -32.70 -66.20 40.26
N PRO A 514 -31.84 -66.65 41.19
CA PRO A 514 -32.28 -67.25 42.44
C PRO A 514 -32.79 -66.19 43.41
N VAL A 515 -33.66 -66.59 44.34
CA VAL A 515 -33.84 -65.88 45.61
C VAL A 515 -32.49 -65.84 46.34
N ARG A 516 -32.03 -64.64 46.76
CA ARG A 516 -30.66 -64.43 47.26
C ARG A 516 -30.56 -64.14 48.76
N SER A 517 -31.66 -63.84 49.42
CA SER A 517 -31.69 -63.54 50.85
C SER A 517 -33.02 -63.96 51.47
N GLY A 518 -33.07 -64.13 52.79
CA GLY A 518 -34.35 -64.45 53.47
C GLY A 518 -35.38 -63.32 53.42
N GLY A 519 -34.97 -62.10 53.07
CA GLY A 519 -35.91 -61.02 52.76
C GLY A 519 -36.51 -61.11 51.35
N ASP A 520 -36.09 -62.08 50.55
CA ASP A 520 -36.51 -62.25 49.16
C ASP A 520 -37.51 -63.39 48.96
N ASP A 521 -37.81 -64.20 49.97
CA ASP A 521 -38.95 -65.10 49.96
C ASP A 521 -39.72 -65.03 51.27
N ALA A 522 -41.04 -64.89 51.14
CA ALA A 522 -41.87 -64.56 52.28
C ALA A 522 -43.21 -65.27 52.18
N GLU A 523 -43.77 -65.55 53.35
CA GLU A 523 -45.09 -66.14 53.47
C GLU A 523 -45.98 -65.29 54.34
N GLN A 524 -47.15 -64.96 53.84
CA GLN A 524 -48.10 -64.14 54.56
C GLN A 524 -49.33 -64.94 54.97
N ARG A 525 -49.56 -64.99 56.28
CA ARG A 525 -50.74 -65.58 56.91
C ARG A 525 -51.59 -64.49 57.54
N ARG A 526 -52.73 -64.19 56.89
CA ARG A 526 -53.66 -63.12 57.28
C ARG A 526 -52.96 -61.75 57.37
N TRP A 527 -52.57 -61.34 58.58
CA TRP A 527 -51.90 -60.06 58.86
C TRP A 527 -50.38 -60.22 59.07
N SER A 528 -49.86 -61.44 59.24
CA SER A 528 -48.45 -61.66 59.58
C SER A 528 -47.65 -62.10 58.36
N THR A 529 -46.47 -61.51 58.15
CA THR A 529 -45.50 -61.92 57.12
C THR A 529 -44.29 -62.57 57.78
N SER A 530 -43.94 -63.78 57.35
CA SER A 530 -42.75 -64.53 57.76
C SER A 530 -41.68 -64.44 56.68
N LEU A 531 -40.43 -64.20 57.08
CA LEU A 531 -39.24 -64.09 56.21
C LEU A 531 -38.17 -65.16 56.52
N ALA A 532 -38.49 -66.11 57.41
CA ALA A 532 -37.50 -67.05 57.94
C ALA A 532 -38.07 -68.47 58.04
N SER A 533 -39.09 -68.75 57.23
CA SER A 533 -39.68 -70.09 57.14
C SER A 533 -38.69 -71.02 56.43
N TRP A 534 -38.62 -72.28 56.85
CA TRP A 534 -37.71 -73.25 56.22
C TRP A 534 -38.30 -73.85 54.94
N ASP A 535 -39.56 -73.53 54.67
CA ASP A 535 -40.34 -73.97 53.54
C ASP A 535 -41.35 -72.88 53.13
N LEU A 536 -41.83 -72.98 51.90
CA LEU A 536 -42.83 -72.09 51.30
C LEU A 536 -44.08 -72.91 51.00
N GLN A 537 -45.12 -72.75 51.81
CA GLN A 537 -46.44 -73.31 51.59
C GLN A 537 -47.22 -72.44 50.59
N LEU A 538 -47.22 -72.89 49.33
CA LEU A 538 -48.04 -72.29 48.29
C LEU A 538 -49.51 -72.66 48.54
N GLY A 539 -50.36 -71.65 48.78
CA GLY A 539 -51.82 -71.79 48.87
C GLY A 539 -52.36 -71.89 50.29
N VAL A 540 -52.30 -73.08 50.91
CA VAL A 540 -52.90 -73.33 52.24
C VAL A 540 -51.91 -74.04 53.17
N ASP A 541 -51.69 -73.48 54.37
CA ASP A 541 -51.05 -74.14 55.51
C ASP A 541 -52.12 -74.60 56.52
N GLY A 542 -52.33 -75.92 56.58
CA GLY A 542 -53.37 -76.55 57.39
C GLY A 542 -54.78 -76.11 56.97
N THR A 543 -55.31 -75.08 57.63
CA THR A 543 -56.64 -74.50 57.36
C THR A 543 -56.60 -73.03 56.94
N MET A 544 -55.42 -72.43 56.83
CA MET A 544 -55.28 -71.00 56.54
C MET A 544 -54.64 -70.77 55.17
N VAL A 545 -55.24 -69.87 54.39
CA VAL A 545 -54.68 -69.42 53.11
C VAL A 545 -53.42 -68.59 53.37
N GLN A 546 -52.39 -68.87 52.59
CA GLN A 546 -51.07 -68.27 52.64
C GLN A 546 -50.74 -67.69 51.27
N THR A 547 -50.36 -66.42 51.27
CA THR A 547 -49.85 -65.74 50.08
C THR A 547 -48.34 -65.79 50.13
N VAL A 548 -47.72 -66.31 49.07
CA VAL A 548 -46.26 -66.42 48.97
C VAL A 548 -45.73 -65.32 48.04
N GLY A 549 -44.69 -64.63 48.49
CA GLY A 549 -43.98 -63.61 47.74
C GLY A 549 -42.56 -64.06 47.48
N LEU A 550 -42.10 -63.89 46.24
CA LEU A 550 -40.75 -64.23 45.79
C LEU A 550 -40.15 -63.01 45.11
N ARG A 551 -39.01 -62.54 45.58
CA ARG A 551 -38.25 -61.44 45.03
C ARG A 551 -36.99 -61.98 44.37
N PHE A 552 -36.74 -61.50 43.16
CA PHE A 552 -35.56 -61.83 42.38
C PHE A 552 -34.82 -60.52 42.12
N SER A 553 -33.67 -60.34 42.76
CA SER A 553 -32.82 -59.15 42.61
C SER A 553 -31.85 -59.28 41.42
N ASP A 554 -31.29 -58.17 40.95
CA ASP A 554 -30.33 -58.11 39.84
C ASP A 554 -30.85 -58.80 38.56
N VAL A 555 -32.10 -58.53 38.19
CA VAL A 555 -32.69 -59.04 36.94
C VAL A 555 -32.13 -58.22 35.78
N ALA A 556 -31.05 -58.71 35.18
CA ALA A 556 -30.28 -58.02 34.14
C ALA A 556 -30.96 -58.02 32.75
N VAL A 557 -32.18 -57.52 32.68
CA VAL A 557 -32.95 -57.33 31.45
C VAL A 557 -32.91 -55.86 31.04
N PRO A 558 -32.40 -55.51 29.84
CA PRO A 558 -32.40 -54.14 29.35
C PRO A 558 -33.81 -53.54 29.23
N PRO A 559 -33.98 -52.22 29.46
CA PRO A 559 -35.22 -51.53 29.11
C PRO A 559 -35.58 -51.72 27.64
N GLY A 560 -36.85 -51.95 27.34
CA GLY A 560 -37.34 -52.20 25.97
C GLY A 560 -37.07 -53.60 25.44
N ALA A 561 -36.48 -54.50 26.22
CA ALA A 561 -36.37 -55.90 25.85
C ALA A 561 -37.74 -56.59 25.85
N ARG A 562 -37.94 -57.48 24.88
CA ARG A 562 -39.11 -58.35 24.83
C ARG A 562 -38.82 -59.65 25.57
N ILE A 563 -39.62 -59.97 26.59
CA ILE A 563 -39.57 -61.26 27.28
C ILE A 563 -40.23 -62.32 26.40
N THR A 564 -39.48 -63.38 26.08
CA THR A 564 -39.92 -64.45 25.19
C THR A 564 -40.38 -65.71 25.93
N ASN A 565 -39.91 -65.91 27.17
CA ASN A 565 -40.28 -67.03 28.04
C ASN A 565 -39.88 -66.70 29.49
N ALA A 566 -40.69 -67.06 30.48
CA ALA A 566 -40.29 -66.98 31.89
C ALA A 566 -41.03 -67.97 32.80
N TYR A 567 -40.38 -68.51 33.83
CA TYR A 567 -41.04 -69.33 34.84
C TYR A 567 -40.26 -69.36 36.15
N VAL A 568 -40.95 -69.58 37.28
CA VAL A 568 -40.28 -69.86 38.56
C VAL A 568 -40.13 -71.37 38.73
N GLN A 569 -38.90 -71.84 38.96
CA GLN A 569 -38.58 -73.22 39.28
C GLN A 569 -38.47 -73.40 40.81
N PHE A 570 -39.35 -74.23 41.36
CA PHE A 570 -39.33 -74.65 42.77
C PHE A 570 -38.60 -75.99 42.96
N GLN A 571 -38.18 -76.25 44.20
CA GLN A 571 -37.75 -77.58 44.65
C GLN A 571 -38.69 -78.06 45.77
N VAL A 572 -39.12 -79.31 45.74
CA VAL A 572 -40.08 -79.86 46.72
C VAL A 572 -39.46 -79.96 48.11
N ASP A 573 -40.11 -79.40 49.12
CA ASP A 573 -39.78 -79.59 50.53
C ASP A 573 -40.59 -80.74 51.15
N GLU A 574 -41.91 -80.74 50.96
CA GLU A 574 -42.82 -81.79 51.42
C GLU A 574 -43.67 -82.37 50.28
N ALA A 575 -43.99 -83.66 50.38
CA ALA A 575 -44.81 -84.32 49.38
C ALA A 575 -46.28 -83.88 49.44
N GLY A 576 -46.81 -83.38 48.33
CA GLY A 576 -48.20 -82.92 48.21
C GLY A 576 -48.84 -83.36 46.90
N THR A 577 -49.88 -84.21 46.99
CA THR A 577 -50.50 -84.84 45.80
C THR A 577 -51.95 -84.43 45.55
N ALA A 578 -52.58 -83.70 46.47
CA ALA A 578 -53.94 -83.19 46.29
C ALA A 578 -53.97 -82.11 45.20
N ALA A 579 -55.15 -81.84 44.63
CA ALA A 579 -55.31 -80.75 43.66
C ALA A 579 -54.92 -79.40 44.28
N ALA A 580 -54.15 -78.59 43.55
CA ALA A 580 -53.76 -77.26 43.97
C ALA A 580 -53.82 -76.32 42.76
N ASN A 581 -54.44 -75.15 42.95
CA ASN A 581 -54.62 -74.14 41.90
C ASN A 581 -54.23 -72.78 42.44
N PHE A 582 -53.31 -72.12 41.75
CA PHE A 582 -52.77 -70.84 42.15
C PHE A 582 -52.99 -69.80 41.04
N THR A 583 -53.04 -68.54 41.45
CA THR A 583 -52.88 -67.39 40.58
C THR A 583 -51.50 -66.80 40.86
N VAL A 584 -50.73 -66.61 39.80
CA VAL A 584 -49.40 -66.00 39.83
C VAL A 584 -49.50 -64.62 39.22
N ALA A 585 -49.08 -63.60 39.95
CA ALA A 585 -48.99 -62.21 39.50
C ALA A 585 -47.63 -61.63 39.84
N GLY A 586 -47.26 -60.52 39.22
CA GLY A 586 -46.06 -59.75 39.57
C GLY A 586 -46.42 -58.56 40.44
N GLN A 587 -45.46 -57.99 41.15
CA GLN A 587 -45.62 -56.65 41.72
C GLN A 587 -45.41 -55.60 40.62
N ALA A 588 -46.36 -54.68 40.46
CA ALA A 588 -46.25 -53.53 39.56
C ALA A 588 -45.35 -52.44 40.19
N ALA A 589 -44.04 -52.68 40.21
CA ALA A 589 -43.02 -51.75 40.69
C ALA A 589 -41.82 -51.72 39.73
N ASP A 590 -41.17 -50.56 39.64
CA ASP A 590 -39.99 -50.36 38.78
C ASP A 590 -38.78 -51.14 39.31
N ASP A 591 -38.54 -51.06 40.63
CA ASP A 591 -37.59 -51.88 41.40
C ASP A 591 -38.28 -52.32 42.69
N ALA A 592 -38.58 -53.61 42.81
CA ALA A 592 -39.35 -54.11 43.94
C ALA A 592 -38.51 -54.11 45.23
N PRO A 593 -38.98 -53.56 46.36
CA PRO A 593 -38.28 -53.65 47.63
C PRO A 593 -38.33 -55.07 48.22
N ALA A 594 -37.36 -55.41 49.06
CA ALA A 594 -37.36 -56.64 49.85
C ALA A 594 -38.62 -56.76 50.72
N PHE A 595 -39.00 -57.98 51.06
CA PHE A 595 -40.10 -58.22 52.00
C PHE A 595 -39.70 -57.82 53.42
N THR A 596 -40.70 -57.37 54.19
CA THR A 596 -40.53 -57.04 55.61
C THR A 596 -41.52 -57.82 56.46
N THR A 597 -41.32 -57.84 57.78
CA THR A 597 -42.29 -58.40 58.72
C THR A 597 -43.49 -57.48 58.97
N ALA A 598 -43.67 -56.43 58.16
CA ALA A 598 -44.81 -55.54 58.25
C ALA A 598 -46.13 -56.30 57.98
N SER A 599 -47.21 -55.81 58.60
CA SER A 599 -48.50 -56.44 58.43
C SER A 599 -48.94 -56.36 56.97
N GLN A 600 -49.27 -57.51 56.38
CA GLN A 600 -49.72 -57.63 54.99
C GLN A 600 -48.70 -57.19 53.91
N ASP A 601 -47.40 -57.31 54.18
CA ASP A 601 -46.33 -56.85 53.27
C ASP A 601 -46.40 -57.44 51.85
N ILE A 602 -47.01 -58.62 51.67
CA ILE A 602 -47.15 -59.27 50.36
C ILE A 602 -48.47 -58.88 49.70
N SER A 603 -49.60 -59.09 50.38
CA SER A 603 -50.94 -58.89 49.78
C SER A 603 -51.33 -57.43 49.57
N SER A 604 -50.59 -56.48 50.17
CA SER A 604 -50.81 -55.04 49.96
C SER A 604 -50.04 -54.47 48.77
N ARG A 605 -49.11 -55.24 48.18
CA ARG A 605 -48.31 -54.78 47.04
C ARG A 605 -49.20 -54.59 45.81
N PRO A 606 -49.04 -53.48 45.04
CA PRO A 606 -49.75 -53.31 43.79
C PRO A 606 -49.31 -54.42 42.82
N LEU A 607 -50.27 -55.12 42.21
CA LEU A 607 -49.99 -56.22 41.31
C LEU A 607 -50.08 -55.78 39.84
N THR A 608 -49.42 -56.53 38.97
CA THR A 608 -49.60 -56.48 37.51
C THR A 608 -51.05 -56.73 37.12
N GLY A 609 -51.47 -56.20 35.97
CA GLY A 609 -52.75 -56.54 35.36
C GLY A 609 -52.73 -57.95 34.79
N ALA A 610 -51.61 -58.35 34.19
CA ALA A 610 -51.35 -59.71 33.77
C ALA A 610 -51.25 -60.65 34.98
N THR A 611 -51.96 -61.79 34.88
CA THR A 611 -51.90 -62.89 35.85
C THR A 611 -51.93 -64.23 35.12
N VAL A 612 -51.35 -65.26 35.73
CA VAL A 612 -51.30 -66.62 35.18
C VAL A 612 -51.96 -67.59 36.15
N SER A 613 -52.96 -68.33 35.68
CA SER A 613 -53.53 -69.45 36.41
C SER A 613 -52.62 -70.68 36.33
N TRP A 614 -52.31 -71.27 37.47
CA TRP A 614 -51.43 -72.43 37.61
C TRP A 614 -52.13 -73.57 38.35
N ALA A 615 -52.58 -74.57 37.59
CA ALA A 615 -52.99 -75.86 38.14
C ALA A 615 -51.73 -76.69 38.43
N ALA A 616 -51.23 -76.64 39.67
CA ALA A 616 -49.95 -77.22 40.03
C ALA A 616 -50.00 -78.76 40.01
N PRO A 617 -49.14 -79.45 39.24
CA PRO A 617 -49.06 -80.91 39.23
C PRO A 617 -48.77 -81.50 40.61
N SER A 618 -49.01 -82.79 40.79
CA SER A 618 -48.69 -83.53 42.03
C SER A 618 -47.17 -83.50 42.31
N TRP A 619 -46.77 -83.24 43.56
CA TRP A 619 -45.38 -83.22 44.02
C TRP A 619 -45.12 -84.39 44.99
N PRO A 620 -44.99 -85.65 44.52
CA PRO A 620 -44.91 -86.82 45.41
C PRO A 620 -43.51 -87.08 45.99
N THR A 621 -42.47 -86.43 45.47
CA THR A 621 -41.07 -86.75 45.78
C THR A 621 -40.35 -85.54 46.35
N ILE A 622 -39.90 -85.64 47.60
CA ILE A 622 -39.09 -84.61 48.27
C ILE A 622 -37.79 -84.38 47.48
N ASN A 623 -37.36 -83.12 47.39
CA ASN A 623 -36.22 -82.64 46.60
C ASN A 623 -36.38 -82.72 45.08
N ALA A 624 -37.53 -83.14 44.53
CA ALA A 624 -37.77 -83.05 43.10
C ALA A 624 -37.70 -81.59 42.63
N ARG A 625 -37.05 -81.37 41.48
CA ARG A 625 -36.87 -80.07 40.83
C ARG A 625 -36.95 -80.26 39.32
N THR A 626 -38.13 -80.67 38.85
CA THR A 626 -38.39 -80.95 37.43
C THR A 626 -39.36 -79.91 36.86
N ALA A 627 -39.79 -80.10 35.61
CA ALA A 627 -40.80 -79.25 34.98
C ALA A 627 -42.14 -79.21 35.74
N ASP A 628 -42.46 -80.26 36.51
CA ASP A 628 -43.70 -80.33 37.32
C ASP A 628 -43.70 -79.33 38.50
N GLN A 629 -42.53 -78.81 38.86
CA GLN A 629 -42.34 -77.78 39.89
C GLN A 629 -42.11 -76.38 39.30
N ARG A 630 -42.47 -76.17 38.02
CA ARG A 630 -42.42 -74.84 37.39
C ARG A 630 -43.80 -74.19 37.38
N THR A 631 -43.82 -72.87 37.48
CA THR A 631 -44.99 -72.11 37.04
C THR A 631 -45.18 -72.26 35.53
N PRO A 632 -46.38 -71.98 34.99
CA PRO A 632 -46.54 -71.75 33.55
C PRO A 632 -45.78 -70.49 33.13
N ASP A 633 -45.76 -70.22 31.83
CA ASP A 633 -45.05 -69.06 31.26
C ASP A 633 -45.57 -67.74 31.85
N LEU A 634 -44.65 -66.99 32.45
CA LEU A 634 -44.85 -65.70 33.11
C LEU A 634 -44.43 -64.52 32.22
N ALA A 635 -44.07 -64.74 30.95
CA ALA A 635 -43.58 -63.69 30.06
C ALA A 635 -44.46 -62.43 30.05
N ALA A 636 -45.78 -62.58 29.97
CA ALA A 636 -46.71 -61.44 29.99
C ALA A 636 -46.70 -60.67 31.33
N VAL A 637 -46.53 -61.38 32.46
CA VAL A 637 -46.43 -60.78 33.80
C VAL A 637 -45.14 -59.98 33.93
N LEU A 638 -44.02 -60.55 33.47
CA LEU A 638 -42.73 -59.87 33.52
C LEU A 638 -42.64 -58.73 32.49
N GLN A 639 -43.25 -58.87 31.32
CA GLN A 639 -43.26 -57.83 30.29
C GLN A 639 -43.92 -56.56 30.84
N GLU A 640 -45.03 -56.65 31.57
CA GLU A 640 -45.65 -55.49 32.22
C GLU A 640 -44.73 -54.78 33.22
N ILE A 641 -43.78 -55.49 33.84
CA ILE A 641 -42.80 -54.94 34.78
C ILE A 641 -41.62 -54.30 34.04
N VAL A 642 -41.10 -54.99 33.01
CA VAL A 642 -39.95 -54.54 32.20
C VAL A 642 -40.32 -53.34 31.29
N ASP A 643 -41.59 -53.22 30.91
CA ASP A 643 -42.11 -52.09 30.12
C ASP A 643 -42.36 -50.84 30.96
N ARG A 644 -42.19 -50.92 32.29
CA ARG A 644 -42.43 -49.76 33.16
C ARG A 644 -41.39 -48.67 32.87
N PRO A 645 -41.79 -47.37 32.85
CA PRO A 645 -40.86 -46.28 32.53
C PRO A 645 -39.62 -46.18 33.43
N GLY A 646 -39.72 -46.63 34.68
CA GLY A 646 -38.60 -46.64 35.63
C GLY A 646 -37.82 -47.96 35.66
N TRP A 647 -38.16 -48.94 34.81
CA TRP A 647 -37.41 -50.19 34.73
C TRP A 647 -35.97 -49.94 34.28
N GLY A 648 -35.02 -50.49 35.03
CA GLY A 648 -33.60 -50.51 34.73
C GLY A 648 -33.07 -51.94 34.81
N SER A 649 -32.08 -52.27 33.97
CA SER A 649 -31.39 -53.56 34.07
C SER A 649 -30.74 -53.71 35.44
N GLY A 650 -31.04 -54.82 36.13
CA GLY A 650 -30.62 -55.06 37.50
C GLY A 650 -31.70 -54.76 38.55
N ASN A 651 -32.83 -54.14 38.17
CA ASN A 651 -33.95 -53.96 39.09
C ASN A 651 -34.53 -55.30 39.54
N ALA A 652 -35.16 -55.31 40.71
CA ALA A 652 -35.76 -56.50 41.27
C ALA A 652 -37.21 -56.70 40.83
N VAL A 653 -37.57 -57.96 40.59
CA VAL A 653 -38.93 -58.41 40.31
C VAL A 653 -39.50 -59.10 41.54
N VAL A 654 -40.78 -58.89 41.82
CA VAL A 654 -41.53 -59.70 42.79
C VAL A 654 -42.63 -60.48 42.10
N ILE A 655 -42.72 -61.77 42.40
CA ILE A 655 -43.80 -62.69 42.03
C ILE A 655 -44.62 -63.00 43.28
N VAL A 656 -45.95 -62.90 43.16
CA VAL A 656 -46.91 -63.18 44.22
C VAL A 656 -47.78 -64.37 43.80
N ILE A 657 -47.88 -65.36 44.68
CA ILE A 657 -48.60 -66.61 44.46
C ILE A 657 -49.68 -66.75 45.55
N ASN A 658 -50.92 -66.92 45.11
CA ASN A 658 -52.07 -67.11 46.00
C ASN A 658 -53.05 -68.12 45.39
N GLY A 659 -53.73 -68.93 46.20
CA GLY A 659 -54.72 -69.86 45.69
C GLY A 659 -55.15 -70.93 46.69
N GLU A 660 -55.66 -72.05 46.19
CA GLU A 660 -56.23 -73.14 46.97
C GLU A 660 -55.42 -74.43 46.81
N GLY A 661 -55.45 -75.28 47.84
CA GLY A 661 -54.59 -76.47 47.93
C GLY A 661 -53.18 -76.14 48.40
N THR A 662 -52.32 -77.16 48.51
CA THR A 662 -50.98 -77.00 49.11
C THR A 662 -49.90 -77.59 48.22
N ARG A 663 -48.85 -76.80 47.98
CA ARG A 663 -47.54 -77.27 47.50
C ARG A 663 -46.45 -76.67 48.37
N THR A 664 -45.62 -77.50 48.97
CA THR A 664 -44.57 -77.05 49.89
C THR A 664 -43.22 -77.07 49.19
N ALA A 665 -42.66 -75.89 48.97
CA ALA A 665 -41.37 -75.70 48.30
C ALA A 665 -40.26 -75.35 49.30
N LYS A 666 -39.01 -75.59 48.91
CA LYS A 666 -37.82 -75.15 49.63
C LYS A 666 -37.75 -73.62 49.61
N SER A 667 -37.57 -72.98 50.77
CA SER A 667 -37.24 -71.55 50.90
C SER A 667 -35.73 -71.30 50.80
N PHE A 668 -35.32 -70.05 50.84
CA PHE A 668 -33.93 -69.64 50.96
C PHE A 668 -33.27 -70.18 52.25
N GLU A 669 -33.98 -70.21 53.38
CA GLU A 669 -33.50 -70.70 54.67
C GLU A 669 -33.15 -72.19 54.63
N SER A 670 -33.82 -72.95 53.75
CA SER A 670 -33.51 -74.36 53.50
C SER A 670 -32.18 -74.59 52.76
N GLY A 671 -31.58 -73.49 52.25
CA GLY A 671 -30.30 -73.40 51.56
C GLY A 671 -30.44 -72.67 50.22
N ALA A 672 -29.58 -71.69 49.97
CA ALA A 672 -29.59 -70.86 48.75
C ALA A 672 -29.65 -71.66 47.42
N ALA A 673 -28.99 -72.81 47.34
CA ALA A 673 -29.01 -73.66 46.14
C ALA A 673 -30.38 -74.32 45.86
N ARG A 674 -31.24 -74.40 46.87
CA ARG A 674 -32.56 -75.03 46.84
C ARG A 674 -33.70 -74.01 46.70
N ALA A 675 -33.38 -72.73 46.87
CA ALA A 675 -34.34 -71.65 46.79
C ALA A 675 -34.97 -71.56 45.38
N PRO A 676 -36.16 -70.94 45.27
CA PRO A 676 -36.80 -70.70 43.98
C PRO A 676 -35.89 -69.92 43.03
N VAL A 677 -35.95 -70.24 41.75
CA VAL A 677 -35.19 -69.55 40.68
C VAL A 677 -36.15 -69.08 39.62
N LEU A 678 -36.09 -67.79 39.28
CA LEU A 678 -36.76 -67.24 38.11
C LEU A 678 -35.89 -67.48 36.88
N HIS A 679 -36.38 -68.29 35.96
CA HIS A 679 -35.83 -68.40 34.62
C HIS A 679 -36.51 -67.38 33.71
N LEU A 680 -35.75 -66.70 32.86
CA LEU A 680 -36.29 -65.78 31.87
C LEU A 680 -35.42 -65.69 30.61
N GLU A 681 -36.06 -65.52 29.46
CA GLU A 681 -35.44 -65.33 28.15
C GLU A 681 -35.94 -64.01 27.54
N TRP A 682 -35.05 -63.27 26.87
CA TRP A 682 -35.39 -61.97 26.26
C TRP A 682 -34.64 -61.70 24.97
N THR A 683 -35.19 -60.79 24.16
CA THR A 683 -34.55 -60.25 22.94
C THR A 683 -34.67 -58.72 22.88
N THR A 684 -33.62 -58.02 22.44
CA THR A 684 -33.68 -56.67 21.90
C THR A 684 -33.69 -56.75 20.38
N GLY A 685 -34.34 -55.82 19.71
CA GLY A 685 -34.43 -55.79 18.26
C GLY A 685 -34.94 -54.45 17.77
#